data_AF-F4LNY3-F1
#
_entry.id   AF-F4LNY3-F1
#
_cell.length_a   1.000
_cell.length_b   1.000
_cell.length_c   1.000
_cell.angle_alpha   90.00
_cell.angle_beta   90.00
_cell.angle_gamma   90.00
#
_symmetry.space_group_name_H-M   'P 1'
#
loop_
_entity.id
_entity.type
_entity.pdbx_description
1 polymer ?
#
loop_
_entity_poly.entity_id
_entity_poly.type
_entity_poly.pdbx_seq_one_letter_code
_entity_poly.pdbx_strand_id
1 'polypeptide(L)'
;MKFIPAAARRPIFIRAVLVCAAVLCAVTAGCGSTGNGRARTDSDSQDDETPREFTGSFAGYEWTVPGGTVFVVGNRLVVENPAEGIALMLAPEAAAAAAQQFGDRFYAEAVVRPTAKGSGKNKNFGVACRIGKTASGEENFYYAGVNWNGRNQLGTALTPKGLQFGSLVSDTSVWSAVCSDQPYVIRCEYDGGTISGSFNGIPFNKSGKTSYTIKDGETISAGSFGIYTNGDSFELYSFKIGSLDTGRAALKLSSMNGDFITLKEDSTPFVLLNENNWNVRTGTDAAEFRVEAFDDAGTACDFSVSADGAAVRVERTETGFTMTPVAVGSAAVTVSNAADSSVRKLFRCTVSKGLTLTDTDYGSYAAFYPQPGTAGVYEDDVLSITFDGPPVLVEDAVYLYDAASGALVDTIRIGSETVEIPDGTGKTTSYLLKDFMVQIDGNTVYVKPHYGALENGGSYYVVIPDGAICGTVNGKPFTGFDREQKRWAFTTRAAYVPVNAAALKVGTSVAADYRTLQAALNVAADGAVVSLEAGTYREIICYKGGKNVTVAGPAGNARGAGCEIVGINCNAYNGGTHGRAAFYWSGSDLTLKNLTIRNAYDRNIGGTAQSEALFFANGAGKKLAAYNCSFKGFQDTIQTTGKNWFYDCHIEGDTDFIWGYADVALFEKCDIVMLDTSKDAVPASASYVFETRVGSLSSALVPKGYVLLNCTVQAAHGGGNWFGRRATAKDADTDYYDQAAVVNTTVTGTVQAPLWSVGNEPEYRAPDAAGNMNVGWKTYGGSGFRAPAGVPYAGTISDAVYAAEYGNRNLIMNRVFNTDTGAYGPSDSLWNLDPAIFE
;
A
#
# COMPACT_ATOMS: atom_id res chain seq x y z
N MET A 1 -7.56 -58.48 -2.56
CA MET A 1 -7.96 -59.55 -3.50
C MET A 1 -8.75 -58.94 -4.64
N LYS A 2 -8.28 -59.17 -5.88
CA LYS A 2 -8.90 -59.05 -7.22
C LYS A 2 -9.35 -57.67 -7.78
N PHE A 3 -8.57 -57.28 -8.81
CA PHE A 3 -8.71 -56.29 -9.89
C PHE A 3 -9.90 -56.52 -10.85
N ILE A 4 -10.25 -55.47 -11.64
CA ILE A 4 -10.63 -55.41 -13.10
C ILE A 4 -11.25 -53.99 -13.42
N PRO A 5 -11.11 -53.36 -14.62
CA PRO A 5 -9.98 -52.50 -15.00
C PRO A 5 -10.37 -51.15 -15.68
N ALA A 6 -9.37 -50.43 -16.19
CA ALA A 6 -9.43 -49.15 -16.89
C ALA A 6 -10.07 -49.20 -18.30
N ALA A 7 -10.75 -48.11 -18.70
CA ALA A 7 -11.03 -47.77 -20.10
C ALA A 7 -11.07 -46.25 -20.36
N ALA A 8 -10.20 -45.84 -21.29
CA ALA A 8 -10.33 -44.76 -22.28
C ALA A 8 -10.56 -43.29 -21.83
N ARG A 9 -9.45 -42.54 -21.75
CA ARG A 9 -9.41 -41.10 -22.05
C ARG A 9 -9.50 -40.88 -23.57
N ARG A 10 -10.38 -39.98 -24.02
CA ARG A 10 -10.29 -39.30 -25.33
C ARG A 10 -10.59 -37.79 -25.17
N PRO A 11 -9.90 -36.92 -25.91
CA PRO A 11 -9.97 -35.46 -25.76
C PRO A 11 -11.12 -34.87 -26.60
N ILE A 12 -11.79 -33.85 -26.08
CA ILE A 12 -12.74 -33.04 -26.86
C ILE A 12 -12.03 -31.74 -27.25
N PHE A 13 -11.74 -31.64 -28.54
CA PHE A 13 -11.30 -30.44 -29.24
C PHE A 13 -12.44 -29.42 -29.31
N ILE A 14 -12.15 -28.18 -28.92
CA ILE A 14 -13.01 -27.01 -29.16
C ILE A 14 -12.90 -26.65 -30.65
N ARG A 15 -14.05 -26.70 -31.35
CA ARG A 15 -14.19 -26.25 -32.74
C ARG A 15 -14.26 -24.72 -32.79
N ALA A 16 -13.32 -24.13 -33.51
CA ALA A 16 -13.43 -22.78 -34.07
C ALA A 16 -14.51 -22.78 -35.17
N VAL A 17 -15.37 -21.75 -35.17
CA VAL A 17 -16.25 -21.43 -36.30
C VAL A 17 -15.71 -20.15 -36.95
N LEU A 18 -15.04 -20.33 -38.08
CA LEU A 18 -14.84 -19.32 -39.11
C LEU A 18 -16.02 -19.47 -40.10
N VAL A 19 -16.68 -18.36 -40.44
CA VAL A 19 -17.44 -18.25 -41.70
C VAL A 19 -16.99 -16.99 -42.42
N CYS A 20 -16.51 -17.19 -43.64
CA CYS A 20 -16.03 -16.18 -44.59
C CYS A 20 -17.19 -15.40 -45.24
N ALA A 21 -16.89 -14.16 -45.65
CA ALA A 21 -17.08 -13.49 -46.95
C ALA A 21 -18.35 -13.78 -47.80
N ALA A 22 -18.93 -12.87 -48.60
CA ALA A 22 -18.33 -11.84 -49.45
C ALA A 22 -19.45 -11.02 -50.19
N VAL A 23 -19.09 -9.87 -50.80
CA VAL A 23 -19.60 -9.30 -52.09
C VAL A 23 -21.01 -8.64 -52.06
N LEU A 24 -21.39 -7.60 -52.81
CA LEU A 24 -20.83 -6.48 -53.61
C LEU A 24 -22.07 -5.86 -54.33
N CYS A 25 -22.21 -4.53 -54.42
CA CYS A 25 -22.92 -3.73 -55.47
C CYS A 25 -22.99 -2.27 -54.97
N ALA A 26 -22.27 -1.27 -55.47
CA ALA A 26 -22.15 -0.67 -56.82
C ALA A 26 -23.38 0.14 -57.27
N VAL A 27 -23.17 1.44 -57.55
CA VAL A 27 -23.69 2.34 -58.64
C VAL A 27 -23.42 3.80 -58.18
N THR A 28 -22.33 4.51 -58.52
CA THR A 28 -21.90 5.24 -59.75
C THR A 28 -22.68 6.49 -60.18
N ALA A 29 -21.88 7.53 -60.54
CA ALA A 29 -22.10 8.73 -61.37
C ALA A 29 -22.57 10.01 -60.65
N GLY A 30 -22.00 11.21 -60.85
CA GLY A 30 -20.87 11.67 -61.68
C GLY A 30 -20.91 13.19 -61.91
N CYS A 31 -19.75 13.77 -62.28
CA CYS A 31 -19.53 14.97 -63.13
C CYS A 31 -19.17 16.35 -62.53
N GLY A 32 -18.03 16.90 -63.03
CA GLY A 32 -17.81 18.32 -63.38
C GLY A 32 -17.13 19.21 -62.33
N SER A 33 -15.82 19.43 -62.31
CA SER A 33 -14.98 20.34 -63.16
C SER A 33 -14.91 21.81 -62.71
N THR A 34 -13.66 22.23 -62.42
CA THR A 34 -13.01 23.55 -62.69
C THR A 34 -13.51 24.84 -62.02
N GLY A 35 -12.58 25.63 -61.47
CA GLY A 35 -12.72 27.10 -61.47
C GLY A 35 -12.05 27.85 -60.32
N ASN A 36 -10.89 28.46 -60.60
CA ASN A 36 -10.29 29.57 -59.86
C ASN A 36 -11.27 30.75 -59.68
N GLY A 37 -11.18 31.47 -58.56
CA GLY A 37 -11.83 32.78 -58.41
C GLY A 37 -11.50 33.50 -57.10
N ARG A 38 -10.49 34.38 -57.13
CA ARG A 38 -10.22 35.43 -56.13
C ARG A 38 -11.31 36.52 -56.14
N ALA A 39 -11.63 37.08 -54.97
CA ALA A 39 -11.82 38.53 -54.69
C ALA A 39 -12.08 38.69 -53.17
N ARG A 40 -11.28 39.43 -52.38
CA ARG A 40 -11.29 40.92 -52.17
C ARG A 40 -12.66 41.48 -51.79
N THR A 41 -12.85 42.45 -50.89
CA THR A 41 -12.21 43.06 -49.70
C THR A 41 -13.25 44.09 -49.19
N ASP A 42 -13.11 44.54 -47.94
CA ASP A 42 -13.72 45.74 -47.31
C ASP A 42 -15.17 45.57 -46.76
N SER A 43 -15.58 46.10 -45.61
CA SER A 43 -14.94 46.88 -44.52
C SER A 43 -15.97 47.09 -43.38
N ASP A 44 -15.47 47.14 -42.14
CA ASP A 44 -15.94 47.86 -40.93
C ASP A 44 -17.31 47.65 -40.29
N SER A 45 -17.29 47.11 -39.07
CA SER A 45 -17.62 47.88 -37.85
C SER A 45 -16.96 47.25 -36.61
N GLN A 46 -16.16 48.05 -35.89
CA GLN A 46 -15.47 47.72 -34.64
C GLN A 46 -16.41 47.53 -33.43
N ASP A 47 -15.84 46.97 -32.37
CA ASP A 47 -16.27 46.92 -30.94
C ASP A 47 -16.87 45.61 -30.42
N ASP A 48 -16.00 44.62 -30.20
CA ASP A 48 -15.97 43.76 -29.00
C ASP A 48 -14.57 43.10 -28.90
N GLU A 49 -13.63 43.75 -28.21
CA GLU A 49 -12.31 43.18 -27.88
C GLU A 49 -12.38 42.30 -26.63
N THR A 50 -13.19 41.24 -26.67
CA THR A 50 -13.04 40.11 -25.75
C THR A 50 -11.95 39.16 -26.27
N PRO A 51 -10.99 38.70 -25.44
CA PRO A 51 -9.95 37.76 -25.88
C PRO A 51 -10.62 36.47 -26.37
N ARG A 52 -10.56 36.20 -27.68
CA ARG A 52 -11.10 34.96 -28.24
C ARG A 52 -10.26 33.79 -27.73
N GLU A 53 -10.92 32.86 -27.04
CA GLU A 53 -10.36 31.55 -26.70
C GLU A 53 -10.06 30.75 -27.97
N PHE A 54 -8.88 30.14 -28.07
CA PHE A 54 -8.57 29.18 -29.13
C PHE A 54 -9.22 27.82 -28.80
N THR A 55 -10.42 27.58 -29.30
CA THR A 55 -11.08 26.26 -29.23
C THR A 55 -11.55 25.81 -30.63
N GLY A 56 -11.09 24.64 -31.07
CA GLY A 56 -11.72 23.90 -32.18
C GLY A 56 -11.21 24.13 -33.61
N SER A 57 -10.04 23.58 -33.95
CA SER A 57 -9.84 22.56 -35.01
C SER A 57 -8.35 22.23 -35.06
N PHE A 58 -7.98 20.97 -35.24
CA PHE A 58 -6.57 20.58 -35.36
C PHE A 58 -5.88 21.16 -36.62
N ALA A 59 -6.58 21.94 -37.45
CA ALA A 59 -6.05 22.56 -38.66
C ALA A 59 -5.06 23.71 -38.41
N GLY A 60 -4.91 24.19 -37.16
CA GLY A 60 -3.97 25.25 -36.76
C GLY A 60 -2.65 24.78 -36.14
N TYR A 61 -2.32 23.49 -36.21
CA TYR A 61 -1.11 22.90 -35.61
C TYR A 61 -0.12 22.45 -36.70
N GLU A 62 1.18 22.73 -36.54
CA GLU A 62 2.24 22.11 -37.34
C GLU A 62 2.85 20.95 -36.58
N TRP A 63 2.73 19.77 -37.15
CA TRP A 63 3.11 18.53 -36.51
C TRP A 63 4.61 18.29 -36.67
N THR A 64 5.36 18.44 -35.59
CA THR A 64 6.72 17.91 -35.49
C THR A 64 6.66 16.74 -34.53
N VAL A 65 6.66 15.52 -35.06
CA VAL A 65 6.77 14.29 -34.26
C VAL A 65 8.06 13.59 -34.65
N PRO A 66 9.20 14.01 -34.06
CA PRO A 66 10.45 13.34 -34.30
C PRO A 66 10.30 11.86 -33.92
N GLY A 67 10.47 10.95 -34.89
CA GLY A 67 10.50 9.50 -34.66
C GLY A 67 9.15 8.77 -34.51
N GLY A 68 8.00 9.45 -34.47
CA GLY A 68 6.67 8.84 -34.23
C GLY A 68 5.62 9.11 -35.30
N THR A 69 4.38 8.66 -35.08
CA THR A 69 3.22 8.85 -35.97
C THR A 69 2.09 9.62 -35.30
N VAL A 70 1.34 10.38 -36.10
CA VAL A 70 0.18 11.16 -35.64
C VAL A 70 -1.02 10.92 -36.54
N PHE A 71 -2.18 10.70 -35.92
CA PHE A 71 -3.44 10.59 -36.64
C PHE A 71 -4.61 11.06 -35.78
N VAL A 72 -5.71 11.45 -36.43
CA VAL A 72 -6.94 11.92 -35.78
C VAL A 72 -7.91 10.75 -35.63
N VAL A 73 -8.43 10.53 -34.42
CA VAL A 73 -9.47 9.53 -34.13
C VAL A 73 -10.65 10.24 -33.47
N GLY A 74 -11.77 10.38 -34.18
CA GLY A 74 -12.92 11.11 -33.66
C GLY A 74 -12.57 12.57 -33.36
N ASN A 75 -12.70 12.98 -32.09
CA ASN A 75 -12.40 14.34 -31.60
C ASN A 75 -11.04 14.46 -30.90
N ARG A 76 -10.15 13.47 -31.03
CA ARG A 76 -8.82 13.48 -30.40
C ARG A 76 -7.72 13.21 -31.40
N LEU A 77 -6.53 13.70 -31.08
CA LEU A 77 -5.28 13.34 -31.73
C LEU A 77 -4.66 12.15 -31.01
N VAL A 78 -4.08 11.21 -31.76
CA VAL A 78 -3.30 10.10 -31.22
C VAL A 78 -1.86 10.27 -31.71
N VAL A 79 -0.91 10.26 -30.78
CA VAL A 79 0.53 10.34 -31.02
C VAL A 79 1.15 9.03 -30.55
N GLU A 80 1.72 8.27 -31.47
CA GLU A 80 2.32 6.97 -31.18
C GLU A 80 3.84 6.98 -31.36
N ASN A 81 4.53 6.42 -30.37
CA ASN A 81 5.98 6.21 -30.35
C ASN A 81 6.82 7.44 -30.72
N PRO A 82 6.57 8.63 -30.14
CA PRO A 82 7.45 9.77 -30.36
C PRO A 82 8.87 9.49 -29.84
N ALA A 83 9.87 10.22 -30.32
CA ALA A 83 11.18 10.27 -29.67
C ALA A 83 11.11 11.10 -28.37
N GLU A 84 12.13 10.99 -27.51
CA GLU A 84 12.30 11.94 -26.39
C GLU A 84 12.47 13.36 -26.94
N GLY A 85 11.63 14.30 -26.48
CA GLY A 85 11.67 15.69 -26.94
C GLY A 85 10.28 16.34 -27.01
N ILE A 86 10.21 17.45 -27.73
CA ILE A 86 8.94 18.07 -28.12
C ILE A 86 8.27 17.18 -29.17
N ALA A 87 7.18 16.51 -28.79
CA ALA A 87 6.43 15.62 -29.68
C ALA A 87 5.23 16.28 -30.34
N LEU A 88 4.87 17.49 -29.93
CA LEU A 88 3.81 18.28 -30.53
C LEU A 88 4.09 19.76 -30.31
N MET A 89 3.88 20.58 -31.33
CA MET A 89 4.11 22.02 -31.28
C MET A 89 3.01 22.76 -32.04
N LEU A 90 2.65 23.98 -31.61
CA LEU A 90 1.77 24.86 -32.37
C LEU A 90 2.45 25.35 -33.64
N ALA A 91 1.65 25.55 -34.70
CA ALA A 91 2.12 26.18 -35.93
C ALA A 91 2.74 27.56 -35.64
N PRO A 92 3.83 27.96 -36.32
CA PRO A 92 4.47 29.26 -36.10
C PRO A 92 3.52 30.45 -36.16
N GLU A 93 2.52 30.42 -37.05
CA GLU A 93 1.50 31.48 -37.17
C GLU A 93 0.57 31.53 -35.95
N ALA A 94 0.14 30.38 -35.44
CA ALA A 94 -0.70 30.29 -34.24
C ALA A 94 0.08 30.68 -32.97
N ALA A 95 1.35 30.28 -32.89
CA ALA A 95 2.26 30.68 -31.82
C ALA A 95 2.52 32.19 -31.83
N ALA A 96 2.72 32.79 -33.01
CA ALA A 96 2.91 34.23 -33.16
C ALA A 96 1.64 35.02 -32.75
N ALA A 97 0.46 34.54 -33.14
CA ALA A 97 -0.81 35.13 -32.73
C ALA A 97 -1.00 35.07 -31.21
N ALA A 98 -0.74 33.92 -30.59
CA ALA A 98 -0.79 33.76 -29.13
C ALA A 98 0.22 34.69 -28.42
N ALA A 99 1.45 34.79 -28.93
CA ALA A 99 2.46 35.67 -28.37
C ALA A 99 2.07 37.16 -28.48
N GLN A 100 1.46 37.57 -29.58
CA GLN A 100 0.97 38.95 -29.77
C GLN A 100 -0.21 39.26 -28.84
N GLN A 101 -1.10 38.29 -28.62
CA GLN A 101 -2.32 38.47 -27.84
C GLN A 101 -2.08 38.46 -26.33
N PHE A 102 -1.20 37.59 -25.82
CA PHE A 102 -1.03 37.37 -24.37
C PHE A 102 0.30 37.87 -23.79
N GLY A 103 1.28 38.21 -24.64
CA GLY A 103 2.56 38.78 -24.20
C GLY A 103 3.32 37.91 -23.19
N ASP A 104 3.69 38.50 -22.05
CA ASP A 104 4.51 37.87 -21.01
C ASP A 104 3.68 37.29 -19.85
N ARG A 105 2.35 37.22 -19.97
CA ARG A 105 1.43 36.70 -18.94
C ARG A 105 0.37 35.78 -19.56
N PHE A 106 0.62 34.47 -19.54
CA PHE A 106 -0.24 33.49 -20.21
C PHE A 106 -0.25 32.13 -19.50
N TYR A 107 -1.20 31.28 -19.89
CA TYR A 107 -1.15 29.83 -19.62
C TYR A 107 -1.25 29.03 -20.91
N ALA A 108 -0.67 27.83 -20.90
CA ALA A 108 -0.96 26.76 -21.85
C ALA A 108 -1.49 25.54 -21.09
N GLU A 109 -2.58 24.97 -21.57
CA GLU A 109 -3.30 23.88 -20.89
C GLU A 109 -3.63 22.77 -21.89
N ALA A 110 -3.31 21.53 -21.54
CA ALA A 110 -3.54 20.38 -22.41
C ALA A 110 -4.39 19.33 -21.70
N VAL A 111 -5.42 18.83 -22.40
CA VAL A 111 -6.18 17.65 -22.01
C VAL A 111 -5.58 16.44 -22.73
N VAL A 112 -4.84 15.62 -21.99
CA VAL A 112 -3.95 14.57 -22.52
C VAL A 112 -4.15 13.24 -21.81
N ARG A 113 -4.10 12.14 -22.55
CA ARG A 113 -4.10 10.77 -22.02
C ARG A 113 -2.82 10.05 -22.44
N PRO A 114 -1.82 9.85 -21.57
CA PRO A 114 -0.72 8.94 -21.85
C PRO A 114 -1.24 7.52 -22.09
N THR A 115 -0.82 6.85 -23.14
CA THR A 115 -1.25 5.49 -23.50
C THR A 115 -0.14 4.45 -23.34
N ALA A 116 1.10 4.88 -23.15
CA ALA A 116 2.22 4.01 -22.84
C ALA A 116 3.23 4.72 -21.93
N LYS A 117 3.95 3.94 -21.13
CA LYS A 117 5.08 4.41 -20.33
C LYS A 117 6.38 4.14 -21.07
N GLY A 118 7.18 5.19 -21.24
CA GLY A 118 8.45 5.21 -21.92
C GLY A 118 9.56 4.55 -21.10
N SER A 119 10.55 4.01 -21.81
CA SER A 119 11.61 3.15 -21.26
C SER A 119 12.90 3.91 -20.90
N GLY A 120 12.93 5.24 -21.02
CA GLY A 120 14.13 6.08 -20.83
C GLY A 120 14.45 6.50 -19.38
N LYS A 121 15.62 7.13 -19.20
CA LYS A 121 16.11 7.63 -17.89
C LYS A 121 15.33 8.87 -17.40
N ASN A 122 14.91 9.75 -18.33
CA ASN A 122 14.15 10.97 -18.04
C ASN A 122 12.66 10.72 -18.14
N LYS A 123 11.98 10.40 -17.06
CA LYS A 123 10.59 9.94 -17.13
C LYS A 123 9.52 11.05 -17.19
N ASN A 124 9.77 12.14 -17.91
CA ASN A 124 8.93 13.35 -17.87
C ASN A 124 7.93 13.43 -19.03
N PHE A 125 6.73 13.93 -18.71
CA PHE A 125 5.64 14.15 -19.65
C PHE A 125 4.89 15.43 -19.27
N GLY A 126 4.61 16.35 -20.20
CA GLY A 126 3.94 17.60 -19.82
C GLY A 126 3.85 18.67 -20.90
N VAL A 127 3.38 19.84 -20.48
CA VAL A 127 3.21 21.00 -21.35
C VAL A 127 4.51 21.80 -21.42
N ALA A 128 4.91 22.13 -22.64
CA ALA A 128 6.05 23.00 -22.93
C ALA A 128 5.56 24.35 -23.47
N CYS A 129 6.15 25.44 -22.97
CA CYS A 129 5.86 26.82 -23.33
C CYS A 129 7.14 27.54 -23.75
N ARG A 130 7.02 28.57 -24.60
CA ARG A 130 8.17 29.29 -25.18
C ARG A 130 9.22 28.36 -25.78
N ILE A 131 8.76 27.41 -26.59
CA ILE A 131 9.64 26.48 -27.30
C ILE A 131 10.43 27.25 -28.35
N GLY A 132 11.74 27.26 -28.20
CA GLY A 132 12.69 27.94 -29.07
C GLY A 132 13.94 27.09 -29.33
N LYS A 133 14.97 27.75 -29.88
CA LYS A 133 16.30 27.18 -30.04
C LYS A 133 17.37 28.16 -29.55
N THR A 134 18.44 27.64 -28.95
CA THR A 134 19.65 28.39 -28.62
C THR A 134 20.42 28.78 -29.89
N ALA A 135 21.42 29.67 -29.76
CA ALA A 135 22.30 30.03 -30.87
C ALA A 135 23.09 28.83 -31.45
N SER A 136 23.30 27.76 -30.65
CA SER A 136 23.90 26.49 -31.08
C SER A 136 22.89 25.49 -31.68
N GLY A 137 21.62 25.89 -31.82
CA GLY A 137 20.57 25.09 -32.48
C GLY A 137 19.84 24.11 -31.57
N GLU A 138 20.04 24.21 -30.25
CA GLU A 138 19.52 23.27 -29.26
C GLU A 138 18.13 23.72 -28.79
N GLU A 139 17.18 22.81 -28.64
CA GLU A 139 15.85 23.20 -28.15
C GLU A 139 15.91 23.73 -26.72
N ASN A 140 15.15 24.80 -26.47
CA ASN A 140 14.94 25.36 -25.15
C ASN A 140 13.45 25.68 -24.92
N PHE A 141 12.94 25.38 -23.72
CA PHE A 141 11.55 25.64 -23.38
C PHE A 141 11.33 25.74 -21.88
N TYR A 142 10.22 26.37 -21.48
CA TYR A 142 9.65 26.29 -20.15
C TYR A 142 8.71 25.09 -20.06
N TYR A 143 8.64 24.46 -18.89
CA TYR A 143 7.94 23.20 -18.72
C TYR A 143 7.13 23.15 -17.43
N ALA A 144 5.94 22.57 -17.54
CA ALA A 144 5.17 22.08 -16.40
C ALA A 144 4.61 20.69 -16.71
N GLY A 145 4.84 19.74 -15.82
CA GLY A 145 4.34 18.38 -16.01
C GLY A 145 4.71 17.40 -14.92
N VAL A 146 4.66 16.13 -15.26
CA VAL A 146 4.74 14.99 -14.35
C VAL A 146 5.91 14.07 -14.71
N ASN A 147 6.39 13.31 -13.73
CA ASN A 147 7.45 12.32 -13.86
C ASN A 147 6.94 10.93 -13.48
N TRP A 148 7.27 9.87 -14.24
CA TRP A 148 6.83 8.50 -13.94
C TRP A 148 7.38 7.89 -12.64
N ASN A 149 8.20 8.62 -11.87
CA ASN A 149 8.55 8.27 -10.50
C ASN A 149 7.70 9.03 -9.45
N GLY A 150 6.53 9.55 -9.84
CA GLY A 150 5.55 10.18 -8.94
C GLY A 150 5.93 11.59 -8.49
N ARG A 151 6.48 12.41 -9.39
CA ARG A 151 6.89 13.79 -9.07
C ARG A 151 6.27 14.76 -10.06
N ASN A 152 5.80 15.92 -9.60
CA ASN A 152 5.47 17.03 -10.50
C ASN A 152 6.66 17.97 -10.61
N GLN A 153 6.86 18.53 -11.80
CA GLN A 153 8.08 19.22 -12.18
C GLN A 153 7.77 20.53 -12.93
N LEU A 154 8.52 21.58 -12.56
CA LEU A 154 8.51 22.90 -13.19
C LEU A 154 9.94 23.28 -13.52
N GLY A 155 10.17 23.97 -14.63
CA GLY A 155 11.49 24.54 -14.87
C GLY A 155 11.77 24.81 -16.34
N THR A 156 13.05 24.82 -16.67
CA THR A 156 13.54 25.10 -18.02
C THR A 156 14.32 23.89 -18.56
N ALA A 157 14.22 23.67 -19.86
CA ALA A 157 14.92 22.61 -20.56
C ALA A 157 15.96 23.20 -21.52
N LEU A 158 17.17 22.63 -21.53
CA LEU A 158 18.25 22.94 -22.48
C LEU A 158 18.85 21.62 -22.98
N THR A 159 18.69 21.33 -24.27
CA THR A 159 18.73 19.94 -24.76
C THR A 159 20.11 19.31 -25.03
N PRO A 160 21.28 19.90 -24.65
CA PRO A 160 22.52 19.12 -24.54
C PRO A 160 23.15 19.06 -23.15
N LYS A 161 22.60 19.76 -22.15
CA LYS A 161 23.10 19.73 -20.76
C LYS A 161 22.21 18.96 -19.78
N GLY A 162 21.24 18.21 -20.30
CA GLY A 162 20.25 17.52 -19.49
C GLY A 162 19.16 18.48 -19.00
N LEU A 163 17.94 17.96 -18.90
CA LEU A 163 16.77 18.74 -18.50
C LEU A 163 16.91 19.18 -17.03
N GLN A 164 16.87 20.50 -16.78
CA GLN A 164 16.95 21.05 -15.42
C GLN A 164 15.57 21.39 -14.90
N PHE A 165 14.85 20.37 -14.44
CA PHE A 165 13.56 20.60 -13.79
C PHE A 165 13.74 20.81 -12.28
N GLY A 166 13.15 21.89 -11.77
CA GLY A 166 12.91 22.05 -10.35
C GLY A 166 11.89 21.03 -9.87
N SER A 167 12.29 20.14 -8.95
CA SER A 167 11.36 19.23 -8.28
C SER A 167 10.59 20.01 -7.21
N LEU A 168 9.35 20.37 -7.52
CA LEU A 168 8.51 21.20 -6.67
C LEU A 168 7.21 20.50 -6.22
N VAL A 169 7.00 19.19 -6.40
CA VAL A 169 5.98 18.39 -5.66
C VAL A 169 6.41 16.93 -5.55
N SER A 170 6.28 16.35 -4.36
CA SER A 170 6.22 14.90 -4.15
C SER A 170 4.90 14.59 -3.45
N ASP A 171 3.79 14.71 -4.17
CA ASP A 171 2.54 14.13 -3.71
C ASP A 171 2.43 12.76 -4.36
N THR A 172 2.80 11.75 -3.59
CA THR A 172 2.80 10.34 -4.01
C THR A 172 1.40 9.77 -4.22
N SER A 173 0.33 10.56 -3.99
CA SER A 173 -1.06 10.07 -4.03
C SER A 173 -1.79 10.29 -5.37
N VAL A 174 -1.31 11.15 -6.28
CA VAL A 174 -2.11 11.56 -7.46
C VAL A 174 -1.81 10.73 -8.71
N TRP A 175 -0.66 10.04 -8.78
CA TRP A 175 -0.20 9.38 -10.02
C TRP A 175 -0.23 7.84 -10.03
N SER A 176 -0.46 7.15 -8.90
CA SER A 176 -0.64 5.68 -8.93
C SER A 176 -1.80 5.22 -9.84
N ALA A 177 -2.67 6.17 -10.19
CA ALA A 177 -3.84 6.11 -11.07
C ALA A 177 -3.57 6.28 -12.58
N VAL A 178 -2.38 6.71 -13.01
CA VAL A 178 -2.19 7.26 -14.37
C VAL A 178 -1.84 6.24 -15.46
N CYS A 179 -2.20 4.99 -15.19
CA CYS A 179 -2.46 3.99 -16.22
C CYS A 179 -3.94 3.63 -16.30
N SER A 180 -4.84 4.52 -15.88
CA SER A 180 -6.27 4.40 -16.17
C SER A 180 -6.58 4.92 -17.58
N ASP A 181 -7.63 4.39 -18.22
CA ASP A 181 -8.10 4.74 -19.57
C ASP A 181 -8.56 6.22 -19.75
N GLN A 182 -8.17 7.17 -18.90
CA GLN A 182 -8.78 8.50 -18.78
C GLN A 182 -7.84 9.66 -19.21
N PRO A 183 -8.37 10.78 -19.75
CA PRO A 183 -7.61 12.02 -20.01
C PRO A 183 -7.39 12.89 -18.76
N TYR A 184 -6.25 13.60 -18.72
CA TYR A 184 -5.80 14.49 -17.64
C TYR A 184 -5.59 15.92 -18.14
N VAL A 185 -5.63 16.90 -17.24
CA VAL A 185 -5.31 18.29 -17.56
C VAL A 185 -3.94 18.67 -17.00
N ILE A 186 -3.04 19.11 -17.86
CA ILE A 186 -1.74 19.65 -17.47
C ILE A 186 -1.72 21.13 -17.88
N ARG A 187 -1.38 22.02 -16.94
CA ARG A 187 -1.31 23.46 -17.20
C ARG A 187 0.07 23.98 -16.83
N CYS A 188 0.64 24.77 -17.74
CA CYS A 188 1.86 25.54 -17.56
C CYS A 188 1.51 27.03 -17.63
N GLU A 189 1.90 27.80 -16.62
CA GLU A 189 1.64 29.23 -16.53
C GLU A 189 2.95 29.99 -16.53
N TYR A 190 2.98 31.10 -17.26
CA TYR A 190 4.12 32.00 -17.33
C TYR A 190 3.67 33.40 -16.94
N ASP A 191 4.24 33.92 -15.86
CA ASP A 191 4.00 35.27 -15.38
C ASP A 191 5.33 36.03 -15.27
N GLY A 192 5.75 36.65 -16.38
CA GLY A 192 6.76 37.70 -16.42
C GLY A 192 8.15 37.36 -15.83
N GLY A 193 8.50 36.08 -15.69
CA GLY A 193 9.71 35.63 -14.99
C GLY A 193 9.50 34.49 -14.00
N THR A 194 8.26 34.06 -13.79
CA THR A 194 7.92 32.89 -12.99
C THR A 194 7.14 31.85 -13.79
N ILE A 195 7.39 30.58 -13.51
CA ILE A 195 6.65 29.45 -14.08
C ILE A 195 5.87 28.79 -12.94
N SER A 196 4.54 28.76 -13.05
CA SER A 196 3.67 27.91 -12.22
C SER A 196 3.06 26.81 -13.06
N GLY A 197 2.47 25.82 -12.40
CA GLY A 197 1.77 24.76 -13.10
C GLY A 197 0.78 24.05 -12.21
N SER A 198 -0.13 23.35 -12.85
CA SER A 198 -1.09 22.48 -12.16
C SER A 198 -1.30 21.19 -12.92
N PHE A 199 -1.62 20.14 -12.17
CA PHE A 199 -2.09 18.87 -12.70
C PHE A 199 -3.51 18.65 -12.19
N ASN A 200 -4.45 18.50 -13.13
CA ASN A 200 -5.89 18.49 -12.87
C ASN A 200 -6.33 19.66 -11.97
N GLY A 201 -5.79 20.86 -12.22
CA GLY A 201 -6.14 22.07 -11.45
C GLY A 201 -5.50 22.16 -10.06
N ILE A 202 -4.86 21.09 -9.55
CA ILE A 202 -4.09 21.14 -8.31
C ILE A 202 -2.76 21.85 -8.57
N PRO A 203 -2.50 23.01 -7.94
CA PRO A 203 -1.24 23.72 -8.12
C PRO A 203 -0.07 22.86 -7.67
N PHE A 204 1.04 22.93 -8.41
CA PHE A 204 2.26 22.32 -7.96
C PHE A 204 2.78 23.02 -6.70
N ASN A 205 2.92 22.29 -5.60
CA ASN A 205 3.45 22.76 -4.33
C ASN A 205 4.41 21.75 -3.64
N LYS A 206 5.60 22.20 -3.22
CA LYS A 206 6.50 21.43 -2.33
C LYS A 206 7.02 22.35 -1.27
N SER A 207 6.68 22.02 -0.03
CA SER A 207 7.12 22.78 1.14
C SER A 207 6.82 24.28 0.99
N GLY A 208 5.65 24.63 0.44
CA GLY A 208 5.21 26.01 0.24
C GLY A 208 5.75 26.69 -1.02
N LYS A 209 6.59 26.02 -1.83
CA LYS A 209 7.07 26.55 -3.12
C LYS A 209 6.10 26.17 -4.23
N THR A 210 5.44 27.17 -4.82
CA THR A 210 4.38 26.98 -5.83
C THR A 210 4.77 27.35 -7.26
N SER A 211 5.95 27.94 -7.43
CA SER A 211 6.46 28.40 -8.73
C SER A 211 7.97 28.24 -8.82
N TYR A 212 8.47 28.25 -10.05
CA TYR A 212 9.89 28.33 -10.40
C TYR A 212 10.21 29.74 -10.89
N THR A 213 11.07 30.45 -10.17
CA THR A 213 11.62 31.72 -10.64
C THR A 213 12.74 31.46 -11.63
N ILE A 214 12.61 32.02 -12.83
CA ILE A 214 13.61 31.89 -13.90
C ILE A 214 14.88 32.61 -13.47
N LYS A 215 16.03 31.93 -13.55
CA LYS A 215 17.32 32.51 -13.15
C LYS A 215 17.95 33.31 -14.30
N ASP A 216 18.88 34.20 -13.95
CA ASP A 216 19.69 34.92 -14.94
C ASP A 216 20.41 33.94 -15.88
N GLY A 217 20.22 34.14 -17.18
CA GLY A 217 20.74 33.25 -18.23
C GLY A 217 19.84 32.07 -18.61
N GLU A 218 18.70 31.89 -17.95
CA GLU A 218 17.66 30.90 -18.30
C GLU A 218 16.47 31.51 -19.06
N THR A 219 16.50 32.82 -19.35
CA THR A 219 15.44 33.53 -20.08
C THR A 219 15.33 33.04 -21.51
N ILE A 220 14.14 32.58 -21.88
CA ILE A 220 13.79 32.13 -23.22
C ILE A 220 12.89 33.18 -23.87
N SER A 221 13.30 33.64 -25.06
CA SER A 221 12.50 34.54 -25.91
C SER A 221 11.13 33.92 -26.22
N ALA A 222 10.16 34.73 -26.66
CA ALA A 222 8.88 34.21 -27.14
C ALA A 222 9.10 33.09 -28.17
N GLY A 223 8.38 31.98 -28.00
CA GLY A 223 8.51 30.76 -28.77
C GLY A 223 7.18 30.02 -28.84
N SER A 224 7.16 28.83 -29.42
CA SER A 224 5.92 28.06 -29.59
C SER A 224 5.45 27.37 -28.29
N PHE A 225 4.36 26.62 -28.37
CA PHE A 225 3.78 25.86 -27.27
C PHE A 225 3.54 24.42 -27.72
N GLY A 226 3.54 23.47 -26.79
CA GLY A 226 3.53 22.07 -27.18
C GLY A 226 3.50 21.08 -26.04
N ILE A 227 3.74 19.81 -26.40
CA ILE A 227 3.84 18.69 -25.47
C ILE A 227 5.26 18.13 -25.51
N TYR A 228 5.88 18.05 -24.34
CA TYR A 228 7.12 17.32 -24.12
C TYR A 228 6.79 15.90 -23.63
N THR A 229 7.50 14.91 -24.17
CA THR A 229 7.39 13.51 -23.79
C THR A 229 8.75 12.82 -23.85
N ASN A 230 8.94 11.78 -23.04
CA ASN A 230 10.10 10.90 -23.11
C ASN A 230 9.81 9.64 -23.94
N GLY A 231 9.24 9.86 -25.12
CA GLY A 231 8.79 8.81 -26.01
C GLY A 231 7.54 8.06 -25.56
N ASP A 232 6.77 8.63 -24.63
CA ASP A 232 5.45 8.15 -24.26
C ASP A 232 4.47 8.41 -25.42
N SER A 233 3.74 7.38 -25.84
CA SER A 233 2.55 7.54 -26.68
C SER A 233 1.44 8.22 -25.86
N PHE A 234 0.64 9.07 -26.49
CA PHE A 234 -0.44 9.78 -25.83
C PHE A 234 -1.55 10.17 -26.80
N GLU A 235 -2.70 10.50 -26.23
CA GLU A 235 -3.81 11.13 -26.94
C GLU A 235 -4.00 12.56 -26.44
N LEU A 236 -4.26 13.49 -27.35
CA LEU A 236 -4.55 14.88 -27.03
C LEU A 236 -5.99 15.19 -27.43
N TYR A 237 -6.79 15.61 -26.46
CA TYR A 237 -8.20 15.94 -26.63
C TYR A 237 -8.40 17.44 -26.88
N SER A 238 -7.60 18.28 -26.22
CA SER A 238 -7.58 19.72 -26.47
C SER A 238 -6.27 20.33 -25.99
N PHE A 239 -5.88 21.44 -26.59
CA PHE A 239 -4.79 22.30 -26.14
C PHE A 239 -5.27 23.75 -26.22
N LYS A 240 -5.14 24.48 -25.11
CA LYS A 240 -5.63 25.84 -24.94
C LYS A 240 -4.49 26.77 -24.55
N ILE A 241 -4.54 28.01 -25.03
CA ILE A 241 -3.71 29.13 -24.54
C ILE A 241 -4.64 30.26 -24.16
N GLY A 242 -4.41 30.86 -23.00
CA GLY A 242 -5.20 31.99 -22.53
C GLY A 242 -4.41 32.97 -21.68
N SER A 243 -5.07 34.07 -21.34
CA SER A 243 -4.51 35.12 -20.48
C SER A 243 -4.54 34.68 -19.02
N LEU A 244 -3.55 35.11 -18.23
CA LEU A 244 -3.61 35.03 -16.77
C LEU A 244 -4.46 36.14 -16.15
N ASP A 245 -4.87 37.13 -16.94
CA ASP A 245 -5.60 38.31 -16.47
C ASP A 245 -7.13 38.17 -16.61
N THR A 246 -7.60 37.11 -17.27
CA THR A 246 -9.01 36.69 -17.26
C THR A 246 -9.26 35.70 -16.10
N GLY A 247 -10.44 35.75 -15.49
CA GLY A 247 -10.84 34.73 -14.52
C GLY A 247 -10.95 33.35 -15.17
N ARG A 248 -11.24 32.33 -14.37
CA ARG A 248 -11.30 30.93 -14.82
C ARG A 248 -12.69 30.37 -14.59
N ALA A 249 -13.29 29.81 -15.64
CA ALA A 249 -14.51 29.04 -15.52
C ALA A 249 -14.34 27.97 -14.45
N ALA A 250 -15.34 27.86 -13.58
CA ALA A 250 -15.28 27.03 -12.39
C ALA A 250 -16.50 26.11 -12.34
N LEU A 251 -16.31 24.95 -11.75
CA LEU A 251 -17.38 23.99 -11.49
C LEU A 251 -17.16 23.41 -10.10
N LYS A 252 -18.07 23.70 -9.18
CA LYS A 252 -18.11 23.13 -7.84
C LYS A 252 -19.23 22.09 -7.78
N LEU A 253 -18.95 21.00 -7.09
CA LEU A 253 -19.88 19.93 -6.85
C LEU A 253 -19.90 19.69 -5.33
N SER A 254 -21.08 19.66 -4.72
CA SER A 254 -21.26 19.26 -3.32
C SER A 254 -22.34 18.18 -3.21
N SER A 255 -22.18 17.24 -2.28
CA SER A 255 -23.20 16.24 -1.98
C SER A 255 -24.12 16.79 -0.90
N MET A 256 -25.43 16.61 -1.07
CA MET A 256 -26.44 17.05 -0.10
C MET A 256 -26.74 15.97 0.94
N ASN A 257 -26.29 14.73 0.72
CA ASN A 257 -26.40 13.65 1.69
C ASN A 257 -25.09 13.58 2.48
N GLY A 258 -25.11 14.09 3.71
CA GLY A 258 -23.94 14.30 4.57
C GLY A 258 -23.03 13.08 4.83
N ASP A 259 -23.47 11.87 4.48
CA ASP A 259 -22.77 10.61 4.77
C ASP A 259 -22.06 9.98 3.57
N PHE A 260 -22.19 10.52 2.35
CA PHE A 260 -21.84 9.74 1.16
C PHE A 260 -20.57 10.16 0.43
N ILE A 261 -20.09 11.40 0.59
CA ILE A 261 -18.81 11.85 0.01
C ILE A 261 -18.26 13.03 0.80
N THR A 262 -17.06 12.92 1.38
CA THR A 262 -16.27 14.09 1.79
C THR A 262 -15.64 14.70 0.54
N LEU A 263 -16.37 15.59 -0.12
CA LEU A 263 -15.83 16.43 -1.18
C LEU A 263 -14.98 17.50 -0.48
N LYS A 264 -13.65 17.42 -0.58
CA LYS A 264 -12.81 18.55 -0.14
C LYS A 264 -13.23 19.76 -0.98
N GLU A 265 -13.76 20.78 -0.31
CA GLU A 265 -14.05 22.07 -0.94
C GLU A 265 -12.73 22.70 -1.37
N ASP A 266 -12.39 22.54 -2.65
CA ASP A 266 -11.35 23.32 -3.28
C ASP A 266 -11.91 24.09 -4.48
N SER A 267 -11.53 25.36 -4.58
CA SER A 267 -11.91 26.28 -5.65
C SER A 267 -11.22 25.95 -6.97
N THR A 268 -10.97 24.66 -7.26
CA THR A 268 -10.23 24.20 -8.43
C THR A 268 -11.19 23.60 -9.49
N PRO A 269 -10.96 23.86 -10.78
CA PRO A 269 -11.88 23.47 -11.85
C PRO A 269 -11.87 21.98 -12.20
N PHE A 270 -11.05 21.17 -11.52
CA PHE A 270 -11.03 19.72 -11.67
C PHE A 270 -10.77 19.07 -10.32
N VAL A 271 -11.69 18.20 -9.92
CA VAL A 271 -11.47 17.23 -8.84
C VAL A 271 -11.75 15.89 -9.48
N LEU A 272 -10.72 15.07 -9.64
CA LEU A 272 -10.90 13.63 -9.68
C LEU A 272 -11.18 13.25 -8.22
N LEU A 273 -12.40 12.82 -7.96
CA LEU A 273 -12.62 12.08 -6.73
C LEU A 273 -11.87 10.76 -6.89
N ASN A 274 -11.09 10.45 -5.86
CA ASN A 274 -10.26 9.26 -5.78
C ASN A 274 -11.05 8.04 -6.25
N GLU A 275 -10.37 7.06 -6.83
CA GLU A 275 -10.91 5.95 -7.63
C GLU A 275 -11.91 5.01 -6.91
N ASN A 276 -12.26 5.33 -5.66
CA ASN A 276 -13.04 4.50 -4.72
C ASN A 276 -14.36 5.14 -4.25
N ASN A 277 -14.77 6.30 -4.77
CA ASN A 277 -15.61 7.23 -3.98
C ASN A 277 -17.14 7.14 -4.11
N TRP A 278 -17.72 6.12 -4.76
CA TRP A 278 -19.13 5.78 -4.49
C TRP A 278 -19.43 4.31 -4.76
N ASN A 279 -19.39 3.50 -3.71
CA ASN A 279 -19.78 2.10 -3.71
C ASN A 279 -21.17 1.98 -3.10
N VAL A 280 -22.17 1.74 -3.94
CA VAL A 280 -23.57 1.62 -3.52
C VAL A 280 -24.14 0.29 -3.92
N ARG A 281 -25.33 -0.05 -3.41
CA ARG A 281 -26.01 -1.29 -3.72
C ARG A 281 -27.28 -0.98 -4.51
N THR A 282 -27.70 -1.88 -5.41
CA THR A 282 -29.02 -1.75 -6.03
C THR A 282 -30.11 -1.70 -4.96
N GLY A 283 -31.06 -0.79 -5.07
CA GLY A 283 -32.15 -0.64 -4.10
C GLY A 283 -31.86 0.31 -2.93
N THR A 284 -30.71 0.99 -2.90
CA THR A 284 -30.51 2.16 -2.03
C THR A 284 -31.15 3.42 -2.64
N ASP A 285 -31.41 4.43 -1.81
CA ASP A 285 -31.97 5.72 -2.25
C ASP A 285 -31.04 6.48 -3.22
N ALA A 286 -31.63 7.40 -3.97
CA ALA A 286 -30.88 8.28 -4.86
C ALA A 286 -30.01 9.26 -4.06
N ALA A 287 -28.77 9.48 -4.52
CA ALA A 287 -27.91 10.54 -3.98
C ALA A 287 -28.19 11.87 -4.68
N GLU A 288 -28.27 12.96 -3.93
CA GLU A 288 -28.45 14.31 -4.46
C GLU A 288 -27.15 15.12 -4.42
N PHE A 289 -26.89 15.83 -5.52
CA PHE A 289 -25.72 16.66 -5.74
C PHE A 289 -26.15 18.08 -6.10
N ARG A 290 -25.42 19.06 -5.56
CA ARG A 290 -25.52 20.47 -5.91
C ARG A 290 -24.34 20.87 -6.80
N VAL A 291 -24.61 21.65 -7.83
CA VAL A 291 -23.61 22.13 -8.79
C VAL A 291 -23.60 23.65 -8.81
N GLU A 292 -22.42 24.25 -8.68
CA GLU A 292 -22.20 25.68 -8.90
C GLU A 292 -21.22 25.84 -10.06
N ALA A 293 -21.70 26.32 -11.21
CA ALA A 293 -20.88 26.58 -12.38
C ALA A 293 -20.74 28.09 -12.62
N PHE A 294 -19.53 28.54 -12.94
CA PHE A 294 -19.22 29.93 -13.26
C PHE A 294 -18.42 30.00 -14.56
N ASP A 295 -18.64 31.03 -15.37
CA ASP A 295 -17.83 31.33 -16.55
C ASP A 295 -16.50 32.02 -16.18
N ASP A 296 -15.69 32.36 -17.17
CA ASP A 296 -14.39 33.03 -16.97
C ASP A 296 -14.51 34.44 -16.36
N ALA A 297 -15.69 35.06 -16.41
CA ALA A 297 -15.96 36.33 -15.74
C ALA A 297 -16.40 36.14 -14.28
N GLY A 298 -16.55 34.90 -13.82
CA GLY A 298 -17.09 34.57 -12.50
C GLY A 298 -18.62 34.69 -12.42
N THR A 299 -19.32 34.77 -13.56
CA THR A 299 -20.78 34.81 -13.62
C THR A 299 -21.33 33.40 -13.60
N ALA A 300 -22.40 33.16 -12.84
CA ALA A 300 -23.04 31.85 -12.80
C ALA A 300 -23.53 31.41 -14.19
N CYS A 301 -23.22 30.18 -14.58
CA CYS A 301 -23.60 29.59 -15.87
C CYS A 301 -24.26 28.22 -15.68
N ASP A 302 -24.77 27.63 -16.77
CA ASP A 302 -25.38 26.29 -16.73
C ASP A 302 -24.31 25.18 -16.66
N PHE A 303 -24.72 23.95 -16.40
CA PHE A 303 -23.86 22.76 -16.40
C PHE A 303 -24.61 21.56 -17.00
N SER A 304 -23.94 20.60 -17.61
CA SER A 304 -24.54 19.33 -18.06
C SER A 304 -24.11 18.16 -17.18
N VAL A 305 -24.92 17.10 -17.12
CA VAL A 305 -24.58 15.84 -16.42
C VAL A 305 -24.93 14.63 -17.29
N SER A 306 -24.07 13.62 -17.30
CA SER A 306 -24.29 12.34 -17.97
C SER A 306 -23.64 11.20 -17.21
N ALA A 307 -24.12 9.97 -17.43
CA ALA A 307 -23.50 8.74 -16.94
C ALA A 307 -23.18 7.83 -18.12
N ASP A 308 -22.01 7.18 -18.11
CA ASP A 308 -21.74 6.06 -19.01
C ASP A 308 -22.30 4.75 -18.45
N GLY A 309 -22.81 3.89 -19.33
CA GLY A 309 -23.38 2.61 -18.92
C GLY A 309 -24.76 2.70 -18.24
N ALA A 310 -25.18 1.55 -17.69
CA ALA A 310 -26.52 1.36 -17.14
C ALA A 310 -26.53 1.06 -15.63
N ALA A 311 -25.41 1.25 -14.93
CA ALA A 311 -25.32 0.95 -13.49
C ALA A 311 -26.00 2.04 -12.64
N VAL A 312 -25.91 3.30 -13.06
CA VAL A 312 -26.57 4.44 -12.43
C VAL A 312 -27.43 5.22 -13.42
N ARG A 313 -28.49 5.85 -12.92
CA ARG A 313 -29.29 6.82 -13.65
C ARG A 313 -29.06 8.21 -13.04
N VAL A 314 -28.76 9.20 -13.88
CA VAL A 314 -28.60 10.60 -13.46
C VAL A 314 -29.74 11.45 -13.98
N GLU A 315 -30.31 12.30 -13.14
CA GLU A 315 -31.44 13.18 -13.48
C GLU A 315 -31.16 14.60 -12.96
N ARG A 316 -31.27 15.62 -13.83
CA ARG A 316 -31.06 17.01 -13.40
C ARG A 316 -32.10 17.45 -12.37
N THR A 317 -31.66 18.22 -11.40
CA THR A 317 -32.49 19.01 -10.48
C THR A 317 -32.28 20.50 -10.74
N GLU A 318 -33.02 21.37 -10.05
CA GLU A 318 -32.92 22.82 -10.20
C GLU A 318 -31.52 23.36 -9.83
N THR A 319 -30.90 22.78 -8.80
CA THR A 319 -29.59 23.21 -8.29
C THR A 319 -28.47 22.21 -8.55
N GLY A 320 -28.71 21.14 -9.31
CA GLY A 320 -27.74 20.07 -9.53
C GLY A 320 -28.32 18.81 -10.19
N PHE A 321 -28.12 17.63 -9.59
CA PHE A 321 -28.67 16.38 -10.12
C PHE A 321 -28.84 15.30 -9.04
N THR A 322 -29.71 14.32 -9.29
CA THR A 322 -29.78 13.08 -8.53
C THR A 322 -29.08 11.94 -9.29
N MET A 323 -28.57 10.97 -8.53
CA MET A 323 -27.96 9.75 -9.06
C MET A 323 -28.56 8.55 -8.36
N THR A 324 -29.23 7.67 -9.11
CA THR A 324 -29.92 6.48 -8.61
C THR A 324 -29.16 5.21 -9.02
N PRO A 325 -28.82 4.30 -8.09
CA PRO A 325 -28.26 2.99 -8.43
C PRO A 325 -29.34 2.08 -9.01
N VAL A 326 -29.16 1.60 -10.24
CA VAL A 326 -30.20 0.87 -10.98
C VAL A 326 -29.81 -0.57 -11.30
N ALA A 327 -28.52 -0.86 -11.49
CA ALA A 327 -28.05 -2.20 -11.82
C ALA A 327 -26.61 -2.42 -11.33
N VAL A 328 -26.25 -3.67 -11.07
CA VAL A 328 -24.88 -4.05 -10.71
C VAL A 328 -23.93 -3.72 -11.87
N GLY A 329 -22.81 -3.07 -11.58
CA GLY A 329 -21.81 -2.66 -12.57
C GLY A 329 -21.15 -1.34 -12.20
N SER A 330 -20.35 -0.80 -13.11
CA SER A 330 -19.72 0.51 -12.93
C SER A 330 -20.22 1.51 -13.96
N ALA A 331 -20.25 2.78 -13.58
CA ALA A 331 -20.62 3.91 -14.43
C ALA A 331 -19.78 5.13 -14.08
N ALA A 332 -19.28 5.85 -15.08
CA ALA A 332 -18.63 7.14 -14.92
C ALA A 332 -19.67 8.26 -15.11
N VAL A 333 -19.77 9.15 -14.12
CA VAL A 333 -20.63 10.32 -14.17
C VAL A 333 -19.79 11.55 -14.47
N THR A 334 -20.17 12.25 -15.54
CA THR A 334 -19.52 13.48 -16.00
C THR A 334 -20.44 14.66 -15.76
N VAL A 335 -19.95 15.68 -15.05
CA VAL A 335 -20.59 16.99 -14.90
C VAL A 335 -19.73 18.01 -15.61
N SER A 336 -20.25 18.75 -16.59
CA SER A 336 -19.47 19.72 -17.37
C SER A 336 -20.06 21.12 -17.27
N ASN A 337 -19.22 22.13 -17.12
CA ASN A 337 -19.61 23.54 -17.21
C ASN A 337 -20.08 23.86 -18.64
N ALA A 338 -21.19 24.58 -18.80
CA ALA A 338 -21.75 24.88 -20.12
C ALA A 338 -21.03 26.03 -20.85
N ALA A 339 -20.41 26.96 -20.11
CA ALA A 339 -19.61 28.04 -20.68
C ALA A 339 -18.26 27.52 -21.19
N ASP A 340 -17.65 26.59 -20.45
CA ASP A 340 -16.45 25.87 -20.90
C ASP A 340 -16.58 24.38 -20.62
N SER A 341 -16.95 23.61 -21.66
CA SER A 341 -17.10 22.14 -21.58
C SER A 341 -15.81 21.39 -21.23
N SER A 342 -14.65 22.05 -21.31
CA SER A 342 -13.41 21.48 -20.80
C SER A 342 -13.41 21.46 -19.28
N VAL A 343 -14.03 22.42 -18.59
CA VAL A 343 -14.18 22.42 -17.13
C VAL A 343 -15.25 21.41 -16.73
N ARG A 344 -14.81 20.24 -16.24
CA ARG A 344 -15.70 19.13 -15.89
C ARG A 344 -15.23 18.37 -14.65
N LYS A 345 -16.18 17.81 -13.91
CA LYS A 345 -15.94 16.84 -12.83
C LYS A 345 -16.32 15.45 -13.34
N LEU A 346 -15.43 14.49 -13.14
CA LEU A 346 -15.64 13.09 -13.49
C LEU A 346 -15.47 12.24 -12.23
N PHE A 347 -16.41 11.36 -11.96
CA PHE A 347 -16.28 10.37 -10.89
C PHE A 347 -16.88 9.02 -11.31
N ARG A 348 -16.32 7.93 -10.80
CA ARG A 348 -16.84 6.57 -11.03
C ARG A 348 -17.73 6.14 -9.88
N CYS A 349 -18.86 5.54 -10.21
CA CYS A 349 -19.72 4.79 -9.32
C CYS A 349 -19.55 3.30 -9.62
N THR A 350 -19.47 2.49 -8.56
CA THR A 350 -19.64 1.05 -8.64
C THR A 350 -20.86 0.64 -7.84
N VAL A 351 -21.80 -0.03 -8.51
CA VAL A 351 -23.03 -0.55 -7.93
C VAL A 351 -22.89 -2.05 -7.74
N SER A 352 -23.06 -2.48 -6.50
CA SER A 352 -23.04 -3.88 -6.08
C SER A 352 -24.47 -4.38 -5.82
N LYS A 353 -24.63 -5.68 -5.56
CA LYS A 353 -25.94 -6.30 -5.35
C LYS A 353 -26.61 -5.78 -4.06
N GLY A 354 -27.91 -5.48 -4.15
CA GLY A 354 -28.78 -5.13 -3.02
C GLY A 354 -28.74 -6.15 -1.88
N LEU A 355 -28.86 -5.66 -0.63
CA LEU A 355 -28.97 -6.53 0.54
C LEU A 355 -30.32 -7.25 0.51
N THR A 356 -30.31 -8.57 0.66
CA THR A 356 -31.52 -9.32 1.01
C THR A 356 -31.57 -9.37 2.52
N LEU A 357 -32.39 -8.53 3.14
CA LEU A 357 -32.52 -8.46 4.59
C LEU A 357 -33.72 -9.28 5.03
N THR A 358 -33.50 -10.16 5.99
CA THR A 358 -34.57 -10.89 6.67
C THR A 358 -34.30 -10.86 8.17
N ASP A 359 -35.35 -11.10 8.95
CA ASP A 359 -35.26 -11.04 10.40
C ASP A 359 -35.94 -12.26 11.01
N THR A 360 -35.14 -13.32 11.17
CA THR A 360 -35.58 -14.55 11.82
C THR A 360 -35.38 -14.43 13.33
N ASP A 361 -36.44 -14.63 14.11
CA ASP A 361 -36.29 -14.79 15.55
C ASP A 361 -35.75 -16.19 15.88
N TYR A 362 -34.53 -16.24 16.42
CA TYR A 362 -33.85 -17.47 16.81
C TYR A 362 -34.25 -17.98 18.21
N GLY A 363 -35.14 -17.27 18.93
CA GLY A 363 -35.58 -17.63 20.27
C GLY A 363 -34.56 -17.24 21.34
N SER A 364 -33.70 -18.17 21.76
CA SER A 364 -32.65 -17.88 22.74
C SER A 364 -31.45 -17.19 22.08
N TYR A 365 -31.01 -16.06 22.64
CA TYR A 365 -29.82 -15.36 22.15
C TYR A 365 -28.54 -15.69 22.91
N ALA A 366 -28.51 -16.80 23.66
CA ALA A 366 -27.31 -17.23 24.39
C ALA A 366 -26.10 -17.54 23.47
N ALA A 367 -26.36 -17.81 22.18
CA ALA A 367 -25.36 -18.03 21.15
C ALA A 367 -24.66 -16.74 20.65
N PHE A 368 -25.17 -15.57 21.03
CA PHE A 368 -24.72 -14.28 20.53
C PHE A 368 -23.95 -13.53 21.61
N TYR A 369 -22.83 -12.92 21.23
CA TYR A 369 -22.06 -12.04 22.09
C TYR A 369 -21.77 -10.70 21.38
N PRO A 370 -22.04 -9.56 22.02
CA PRO A 370 -22.79 -9.43 23.27
C PRO A 370 -24.22 -9.98 23.08
N GLN A 371 -24.85 -10.44 24.16
CA GLN A 371 -26.26 -10.81 24.07
C GLN A 371 -27.08 -9.56 23.69
N PRO A 372 -28.09 -9.67 22.82
CA PRO A 372 -28.99 -8.57 22.52
C PRO A 372 -29.53 -7.87 23.77
N GLY A 373 -29.47 -6.53 23.76
CA GLY A 373 -29.86 -5.66 24.87
C GLY A 373 -28.79 -5.46 25.94
N THR A 374 -27.60 -6.07 25.82
CA THR A 374 -26.51 -5.88 26.79
C THR A 374 -26.01 -4.43 26.75
N ALA A 375 -25.82 -3.86 27.94
CA ALA A 375 -25.15 -2.58 28.13
C ALA A 375 -23.77 -2.77 28.76
N GLY A 376 -22.89 -1.78 28.61
CA GLY A 376 -21.53 -1.86 29.16
C GLY A 376 -20.57 -2.72 28.35
N VAL A 377 -20.88 -2.96 27.08
CA VAL A 377 -19.99 -3.66 26.13
C VAL A 377 -18.76 -2.80 25.89
N TYR A 378 -17.58 -3.40 25.76
CA TYR A 378 -16.38 -2.63 25.47
C TYR A 378 -16.43 -2.14 24.01
N GLU A 379 -15.93 -0.94 23.75
CA GLU A 379 -15.88 -0.35 22.42
C GLU A 379 -14.93 -1.09 21.48
N ASP A 380 -13.96 -1.82 22.03
CA ASP A 380 -13.00 -2.63 21.29
C ASP A 380 -13.30 -4.15 21.37
N ASP A 381 -14.52 -4.52 21.77
CA ASP A 381 -14.93 -5.92 21.89
C ASP A 381 -15.13 -6.61 20.53
N VAL A 382 -15.12 -7.94 20.54
CA VAL A 382 -15.33 -8.78 19.35
C VAL A 382 -16.72 -9.38 19.42
N LEU A 383 -17.55 -9.15 18.41
CA LEU A 383 -18.87 -9.75 18.31
C LEU A 383 -18.73 -11.23 17.95
N SER A 384 -19.62 -12.09 18.42
CA SER A 384 -19.63 -13.49 17.98
C SER A 384 -21.02 -14.12 17.93
N ILE A 385 -21.13 -15.14 17.07
CA ILE A 385 -22.30 -16.00 16.92
C ILE A 385 -21.82 -17.45 16.95
N THR A 386 -22.34 -18.26 17.87
CA THR A 386 -22.09 -19.70 17.93
C THR A 386 -23.22 -20.46 17.25
N PHE A 387 -22.90 -21.15 16.16
CA PHE A 387 -23.83 -21.93 15.36
C PHE A 387 -23.96 -23.36 15.89
N ASP A 388 -25.01 -24.09 15.49
CA ASP A 388 -25.22 -25.48 15.91
C ASP A 388 -24.15 -26.44 15.31
N GLY A 389 -23.49 -26.02 14.23
CA GLY A 389 -22.37 -26.69 13.59
C GLY A 389 -21.50 -25.69 12.82
N PRO A 390 -20.39 -26.13 12.19
CA PRO A 390 -19.48 -25.24 11.47
C PRO A 390 -20.20 -24.44 10.38
N PRO A 391 -20.24 -23.09 10.48
CA PRO A 391 -20.88 -22.25 9.47
C PRO A 391 -19.97 -22.08 8.24
N VAL A 392 -20.51 -21.47 7.19
CA VAL A 392 -19.78 -21.10 5.96
C VAL A 392 -19.94 -19.61 5.71
N LEU A 393 -18.83 -18.92 5.49
CA LEU A 393 -18.83 -17.50 5.10
C LEU A 393 -19.00 -17.37 3.59
N VAL A 394 -19.78 -16.37 3.18
CA VAL A 394 -19.98 -16.01 1.77
C VAL A 394 -19.57 -14.54 1.60
N GLU A 395 -18.92 -14.21 0.47
CA GLU A 395 -18.48 -12.85 0.17
C GLU A 395 -19.64 -11.85 0.24
N ASP A 396 -19.64 -11.03 1.30
CA ASP A 396 -20.60 -9.95 1.58
C ASP A 396 -20.01 -9.07 2.72
N ALA A 397 -20.83 -8.56 3.64
CA ALA A 397 -20.37 -7.85 4.83
C ALA A 397 -21.34 -7.97 6.02
N VAL A 398 -20.82 -7.73 7.22
CA VAL A 398 -21.57 -7.41 8.44
C VAL A 398 -21.60 -5.90 8.62
N TYR A 399 -22.75 -5.37 9.01
CA TYR A 399 -22.97 -3.94 9.13
C TYR A 399 -23.29 -3.56 10.57
N LEU A 400 -22.76 -2.43 11.02
CA LEU A 400 -23.11 -1.83 12.30
C LEU A 400 -23.74 -0.47 12.07
N TYR A 401 -24.83 -0.21 12.78
CA TYR A 401 -25.56 1.04 12.71
C TYR A 401 -25.69 1.65 14.10
N ASP A 402 -25.63 2.97 14.17
CA ASP A 402 -26.04 3.71 15.37
C ASP A 402 -27.56 3.57 15.57
N ALA A 403 -27.96 3.14 16.76
CA ALA A 403 -29.34 2.79 17.06
C ALA A 403 -30.26 4.02 17.14
N ALA A 404 -29.73 5.19 17.47
CA ALA A 404 -30.49 6.42 17.64
C ALA A 404 -30.74 7.14 16.30
N SER A 405 -29.69 7.35 15.51
CA SER A 405 -29.73 8.03 14.22
C SER A 405 -30.07 7.10 13.05
N GLY A 406 -29.80 5.79 13.17
CA GLY A 406 -29.89 4.84 12.06
C GLY A 406 -28.77 4.97 11.03
N ALA A 407 -27.73 5.77 11.33
CA ALA A 407 -26.55 5.96 10.51
C ALA A 407 -25.67 4.71 10.50
N LEU A 408 -25.05 4.42 9.36
CA LEU A 408 -24.07 3.35 9.22
C LEU A 408 -22.77 3.77 9.91
N VAL A 409 -22.30 2.97 10.88
CA VAL A 409 -21.05 3.26 11.61
C VAL A 409 -19.91 2.33 11.20
N ASP A 410 -20.23 1.13 10.70
CA ASP A 410 -19.20 0.20 10.25
C ASP A 410 -19.70 -0.75 9.15
N THR A 411 -18.79 -1.15 8.26
CA THR A 411 -18.98 -2.20 7.25
C THR A 411 -17.80 -3.14 7.29
N ILE A 412 -18.03 -4.37 7.78
CA ILE A 412 -17.03 -5.40 8.01
C ILE A 412 -17.21 -6.49 6.95
N ARG A 413 -16.45 -6.39 5.87
CA ARG A 413 -16.44 -7.23 4.69
C ARG A 413 -15.93 -8.63 4.98
N ILE A 414 -16.58 -9.58 4.30
CA ILE A 414 -16.19 -10.98 4.22
C ILE A 414 -15.52 -11.15 2.85
N GLY A 415 -14.29 -11.66 2.83
CA GLY A 415 -13.53 -12.05 1.64
C GLY A 415 -12.48 -11.03 1.18
N SER A 416 -12.74 -9.73 1.38
CA SER A 416 -11.88 -8.64 0.89
C SER A 416 -11.92 -7.42 1.82
N GLU A 417 -11.58 -7.60 3.09
CA GLU A 417 -11.50 -6.49 4.04
C GLU A 417 -10.17 -5.73 4.00
N THR A 418 -10.27 -4.41 4.10
CA THR A 418 -9.14 -3.50 4.34
C THR A 418 -9.37 -2.74 5.64
N VAL A 419 -8.38 -2.79 6.53
CA VAL A 419 -8.46 -2.20 7.88
C VAL A 419 -7.47 -1.06 8.04
N GLU A 420 -7.91 0.05 8.61
CA GLU A 420 -7.04 1.13 9.08
C GLU A 420 -6.70 0.93 10.57
N ILE A 421 -5.43 0.70 10.87
CA ILE A 421 -4.94 0.48 12.24
C ILE A 421 -4.21 1.73 12.73
N PRO A 422 -4.60 2.34 13.86
CA PRO A 422 -3.83 3.43 14.47
C PRO A 422 -2.39 2.99 14.77
N ASP A 423 -1.41 3.75 14.30
CA ASP A 423 0.00 3.33 14.36
C ASP A 423 0.80 3.98 15.50
N GLY A 424 0.13 4.68 16.41
CA GLY A 424 0.79 5.36 17.53
C GLY A 424 1.52 6.67 17.17
N THR A 425 1.50 7.11 15.89
CA THR A 425 2.04 8.42 15.45
C THR A 425 0.96 9.49 15.27
N GLY A 426 -0.29 9.17 15.61
CA GLY A 426 -1.47 9.99 15.27
C GLY A 426 -1.96 9.76 13.84
N LYS A 427 -1.48 8.72 13.16
CA LYS A 427 -1.90 8.28 11.83
C LYS A 427 -2.43 6.84 11.89
N THR A 428 -3.00 6.39 10.78
CA THR A 428 -3.37 4.99 10.56
C THR A 428 -2.47 4.36 9.50
N THR A 429 -2.38 3.03 9.56
CA THR A 429 -1.77 2.20 8.53
C THR A 429 -2.82 1.24 7.98
N SER A 430 -2.94 1.21 6.65
CA SER A 430 -3.87 0.36 5.92
C SER A 430 -3.33 -1.06 5.76
N TYR A 431 -4.19 -2.06 5.98
CA TYR A 431 -3.88 -3.48 5.76
C TYR A 431 -5.04 -4.18 5.04
N LEU A 432 -4.74 -4.88 3.94
CA LEU A 432 -5.66 -5.84 3.34
C LEU A 432 -5.62 -7.13 4.16
N LEU A 433 -6.71 -7.48 4.83
CA LEU A 433 -6.76 -8.64 5.73
C LEU A 433 -7.81 -9.70 5.33
N LYS A 434 -8.51 -9.52 4.19
CA LYS A 434 -9.49 -10.49 3.67
C LYS A 434 -10.56 -10.84 4.71
N ASP A 435 -10.63 -12.10 5.14
CA ASP A 435 -11.59 -12.60 6.14
C ASP A 435 -11.11 -12.41 7.58
N PHE A 436 -9.95 -11.82 7.84
CA PHE A 436 -9.39 -11.78 9.20
C PHE A 436 -10.29 -11.03 10.20
N MET A 437 -11.13 -10.11 9.74
CA MET A 437 -12.11 -9.42 10.59
C MET A 437 -13.39 -10.22 10.81
N VAL A 438 -13.63 -11.28 10.02
CA VAL A 438 -14.76 -12.20 10.15
C VAL A 438 -14.25 -13.65 10.10
N GLN A 439 -13.91 -14.23 11.25
CA GLN A 439 -13.27 -15.55 11.33
C GLN A 439 -14.20 -16.63 11.86
N ILE A 440 -13.98 -17.86 11.41
CA ILE A 440 -14.57 -19.05 12.01
C ILE A 440 -13.53 -19.73 12.92
N ASP A 441 -13.93 -20.06 14.14
CA ASP A 441 -13.23 -21.01 15.01
C ASP A 441 -14.24 -22.05 15.50
N GLY A 442 -14.06 -23.31 15.07
CA GLY A 442 -15.04 -24.37 15.29
C GLY A 442 -16.40 -24.04 14.66
N ASN A 443 -17.41 -23.83 15.50
CA ASN A 443 -18.76 -23.43 15.12
C ASN A 443 -19.08 -21.96 15.46
N THR A 444 -18.10 -21.16 15.86
CA THR A 444 -18.30 -19.76 16.23
C THR A 444 -17.74 -18.84 15.14
N VAL A 445 -18.55 -17.88 14.68
CA VAL A 445 -18.09 -16.75 13.88
C VAL A 445 -17.74 -15.61 14.83
N TYR A 446 -16.56 -15.03 14.65
CA TYR A 446 -16.11 -13.81 15.31
C TYR A 446 -16.10 -12.68 14.30
N VAL A 447 -16.71 -11.55 14.64
CA VAL A 447 -16.77 -10.34 13.83
C VAL A 447 -16.12 -9.22 14.64
N LYS A 448 -14.97 -8.72 14.17
CA LYS A 448 -14.25 -7.62 14.81
C LYS A 448 -14.68 -6.30 14.16
N PRO A 449 -15.31 -5.37 14.89
CA PRO A 449 -15.50 -4.01 14.40
C PRO A 449 -14.16 -3.33 14.09
N HIS A 450 -14.16 -2.40 13.13
CA HIS A 450 -12.98 -1.61 12.82
C HIS A 450 -12.56 -0.75 14.01
N TYR A 451 -11.26 -0.46 14.11
CA TYR A 451 -10.70 0.33 15.20
C TYR A 451 -11.34 1.71 15.26
N GLY A 452 -12.00 2.03 16.37
CA GLY A 452 -12.67 3.31 16.57
C GLY A 452 -14.06 3.42 15.94
N ALA A 453 -14.61 2.34 15.36
CA ALA A 453 -15.96 2.34 14.79
C ALA A 453 -17.05 2.49 15.87
N LEU A 454 -16.79 1.99 17.08
CA LEU A 454 -17.68 2.13 18.23
C LEU A 454 -17.14 3.20 19.18
N GLU A 455 -18.01 4.11 19.58
CA GLU A 455 -17.75 5.12 20.60
C GLU A 455 -18.23 4.63 21.96
N ASN A 456 -17.58 5.10 23.03
CA ASN A 456 -18.05 4.86 24.38
C ASN A 456 -19.38 5.58 24.64
N GLY A 457 -20.35 4.89 25.23
CA GLY A 457 -21.70 5.36 25.51
C GLY A 457 -22.65 5.30 24.30
N GLY A 458 -22.16 4.85 23.15
CA GLY A 458 -22.96 4.65 21.94
C GLY A 458 -23.89 3.44 22.03
N SER A 459 -25.00 3.50 21.29
CA SER A 459 -25.94 2.37 21.15
C SER A 459 -25.95 1.93 19.71
N TYR A 460 -25.77 0.63 19.47
CA TYR A 460 -25.56 0.08 18.13
C TYR A 460 -26.45 -1.12 17.88
N TYR A 461 -26.67 -1.46 16.61
CA TYR A 461 -27.26 -2.73 16.21
C TYR A 461 -26.58 -3.33 14.99
N VAL A 462 -26.52 -4.66 14.98
CA VAL A 462 -25.88 -5.46 13.93
C VAL A 462 -26.89 -5.83 12.84
N VAL A 463 -26.49 -5.71 11.58
CA VAL A 463 -27.24 -6.11 10.41
C VAL A 463 -26.39 -7.08 9.60
N ILE A 464 -26.94 -8.24 9.28
CA ILE A 464 -26.26 -9.27 8.50
C ILE A 464 -27.21 -9.67 7.36
N PRO A 465 -26.79 -9.61 6.09
CA PRO A 465 -27.64 -10.02 4.97
C PRO A 465 -27.89 -11.52 4.96
N ASP A 466 -29.05 -11.92 4.45
CA ASP A 466 -29.37 -13.33 4.21
C ASP A 466 -28.35 -13.94 3.24
N GLY A 467 -27.83 -15.11 3.62
CA GLY A 467 -26.80 -15.82 2.88
C GLY A 467 -25.35 -15.36 3.13
N ALA A 468 -25.10 -14.25 3.82
CA ALA A 468 -23.73 -13.81 4.13
C ALA A 468 -22.99 -14.81 5.06
N ILE A 469 -23.74 -15.43 5.97
CA ILE A 469 -23.25 -16.53 6.82
C ILE A 469 -24.25 -17.67 6.72
N CYS A 470 -23.81 -18.82 6.22
CA CYS A 470 -24.65 -20.00 6.07
C CYS A 470 -24.43 -20.96 7.25
N GLY A 471 -25.50 -21.23 8.00
CA GLY A 471 -25.48 -22.14 9.15
C GLY A 471 -26.85 -22.23 9.80
N THR A 472 -26.92 -22.89 10.94
CA THR A 472 -28.12 -22.90 11.79
C THR A 472 -27.81 -22.41 13.19
N VAL A 473 -28.76 -21.71 13.81
CA VAL A 473 -28.72 -21.31 15.20
C VAL A 473 -30.01 -21.78 15.87
N ASN A 474 -29.89 -22.53 16.96
CA ASN A 474 -31.03 -23.11 17.68
C ASN A 474 -31.95 -23.94 16.77
N GLY A 475 -31.37 -24.69 15.82
CA GLY A 475 -32.09 -25.54 14.87
C GLY A 475 -32.80 -24.80 13.74
N LYS A 476 -32.63 -23.48 13.61
CA LYS A 476 -33.21 -22.67 12.53
C LYS A 476 -32.11 -22.21 11.56
N PRO A 477 -32.36 -22.17 10.24
CA PRO A 477 -31.44 -21.54 9.30
C PRO A 477 -31.15 -20.10 9.70
N PHE A 478 -29.89 -19.72 9.70
CA PHE A 478 -29.48 -18.33 9.94
C PHE A 478 -29.69 -17.52 8.66
N THR A 479 -30.55 -16.51 8.74
CA THR A 479 -30.91 -15.63 7.61
C THR A 479 -30.54 -14.17 7.88
N GLY A 480 -29.73 -13.93 8.92
CA GLY A 480 -29.24 -12.61 9.28
C GLY A 480 -30.20 -11.80 10.19
N PHE A 481 -30.05 -10.48 10.12
CA PHE A 481 -30.80 -9.48 10.89
C PHE A 481 -31.11 -8.27 10.01
N ASP A 482 -32.31 -7.71 10.13
CA ASP A 482 -32.74 -6.52 9.40
C ASP A 482 -32.49 -5.20 10.16
N ARG A 483 -32.79 -4.08 9.49
CA ARG A 483 -32.67 -2.72 10.06
C ARG A 483 -33.89 -2.27 10.87
N GLU A 484 -35.05 -2.89 10.67
CA GLU A 484 -36.32 -2.44 11.24
C GLU A 484 -36.50 -2.93 12.67
N GLN A 485 -36.22 -4.21 12.92
CA GLN A 485 -36.41 -4.87 14.20
C GLN A 485 -35.23 -4.64 15.14
N LYS A 486 -34.05 -4.31 14.60
CA LYS A 486 -32.81 -4.02 15.35
C LYS A 486 -32.51 -5.11 16.40
N ARG A 487 -32.78 -6.38 16.07
CA ARG A 487 -32.82 -7.47 17.07
C ARG A 487 -31.51 -7.62 17.83
N TRP A 488 -30.38 -7.48 17.15
CA TRP A 488 -29.08 -7.58 17.80
C TRP A 488 -28.52 -6.19 18.14
N ALA A 489 -29.17 -5.52 19.10
CA ALA A 489 -28.74 -4.23 19.62
C ALA A 489 -27.92 -4.37 20.91
N PHE A 490 -27.01 -3.43 21.17
CA PHE A 490 -26.24 -3.34 22.42
C PHE A 490 -25.76 -1.91 22.67
N THR A 491 -25.33 -1.62 23.89
CA THR A 491 -24.78 -0.30 24.27
C THR A 491 -23.39 -0.46 24.85
N THR A 492 -22.44 0.36 24.38
CA THR A 492 -21.08 0.35 24.88
C THR A 492 -20.99 0.97 26.28
N ARG A 493 -19.90 0.70 27.00
CA ARG A 493 -19.62 1.29 28.31
C ARG A 493 -19.51 2.81 28.22
N ALA A 494 -19.77 3.49 29.34
CA ALA A 494 -19.56 4.93 29.44
C ALA A 494 -18.10 5.31 29.13
N ALA A 495 -17.87 6.59 28.80
CA ALA A 495 -16.55 7.13 28.50
C ALA A 495 -15.49 6.60 29.49
N TYR A 496 -14.50 5.89 28.94
CA TYR A 496 -13.47 5.23 29.72
C TYR A 496 -12.13 5.94 29.55
N VAL A 497 -11.49 6.26 30.67
CA VAL A 497 -10.09 6.70 30.73
C VAL A 497 -9.39 5.77 31.72
N PRO A 498 -8.33 5.05 31.31
CA PRO A 498 -7.64 4.15 32.22
C PRO A 498 -7.07 4.93 33.41
N VAL A 499 -7.25 4.39 34.61
CA VAL A 499 -6.79 5.03 35.86
C VAL A 499 -5.27 5.21 35.86
N ASN A 500 -4.55 4.29 35.23
CA ASN A 500 -3.10 4.35 35.10
C ASN A 500 -2.65 3.93 33.69
N ALA A 501 -2.40 4.90 32.81
CA ALA A 501 -1.89 4.63 31.47
C ALA A 501 -0.47 4.02 31.44
N ALA A 502 0.25 3.96 32.57
CA ALA A 502 1.52 3.25 32.70
C ALA A 502 1.33 1.77 33.09
N ALA A 503 0.12 1.33 33.47
CA ALA A 503 -0.17 -0.05 33.83
C ALA A 503 -1.58 -0.43 33.32
N LEU A 504 -1.64 -0.99 32.12
CA LEU A 504 -2.88 -1.36 31.44
C LEU A 504 -3.10 -2.88 31.51
N LYS A 505 -4.35 -3.29 31.63
CA LYS A 505 -4.79 -4.69 31.59
C LYS A 505 -5.64 -4.94 30.36
N VAL A 506 -5.38 -6.04 29.67
CA VAL A 506 -6.08 -6.44 28.46
C VAL A 506 -6.61 -7.85 28.62
N GLY A 507 -7.90 -8.06 28.36
CA GLY A 507 -8.52 -9.37 28.52
C GLY A 507 -10.03 -9.31 28.60
N THR A 508 -10.64 -10.42 29.02
CA THR A 508 -12.10 -10.59 29.03
C THR A 508 -12.72 -10.35 30.41
N SER A 509 -11.91 -10.26 31.46
CA SER A 509 -12.41 -9.99 32.80
C SER A 509 -12.95 -8.55 32.92
N VAL A 510 -13.75 -8.32 33.97
CA VAL A 510 -14.23 -6.99 34.34
C VAL A 510 -13.12 -6.06 34.84
N ALA A 511 -11.92 -6.60 35.13
CA ALA A 511 -10.76 -5.83 35.57
C ALA A 511 -9.88 -5.36 34.40
N ALA A 512 -10.18 -5.77 33.16
CA ALA A 512 -9.47 -5.33 31.98
C ALA A 512 -9.85 -3.90 31.60
N ASP A 513 -8.85 -3.10 31.22
CA ASP A 513 -9.03 -1.76 30.65
C ASP A 513 -9.55 -1.85 29.21
N TYR A 514 -9.07 -2.85 28.45
CA TYR A 514 -9.35 -3.06 27.04
C TYR A 514 -9.54 -4.55 26.72
N ARG A 515 -10.24 -4.86 25.64
CA ARG A 515 -10.36 -6.24 25.12
C ARG A 515 -9.21 -6.60 24.19
N THR A 516 -8.61 -5.59 23.58
CA THR A 516 -7.56 -5.71 22.57
C THR A 516 -6.25 -5.09 22.99
N LEU A 517 -5.14 -5.68 22.53
CA LEU A 517 -3.81 -5.12 22.75
C LEU A 517 -3.65 -3.81 21.97
N GLN A 518 -4.15 -3.73 20.74
CA GLN A 518 -4.01 -2.52 19.93
C GLN A 518 -4.70 -1.31 20.58
N ALA A 519 -5.89 -1.46 21.16
CA ALA A 519 -6.55 -0.37 21.87
C ALA A 519 -5.74 0.11 23.09
N ALA A 520 -5.15 -0.82 23.85
CA ALA A 520 -4.27 -0.47 24.96
C ALA A 520 -2.99 0.27 24.50
N LEU A 521 -2.35 -0.18 23.41
CA LEU A 521 -1.16 0.46 22.85
C LEU A 521 -1.43 1.89 22.36
N ASN A 522 -2.65 2.16 21.86
CA ASN A 522 -3.04 3.48 21.38
C ASN A 522 -3.04 4.54 22.50
N VAL A 523 -3.28 4.14 23.75
CA VAL A 523 -3.35 5.05 24.91
C VAL A 523 -2.17 4.93 25.88
N ALA A 524 -1.34 3.90 25.74
CA ALA A 524 -0.22 3.63 26.65
C ALA A 524 0.70 4.84 26.84
N ALA A 525 1.15 5.04 28.08
CA ALA A 525 2.21 6.01 28.41
C ALA A 525 3.59 5.47 28.00
N ASP A 526 4.60 6.35 27.95
CA ASP A 526 5.99 5.91 27.80
C ASP A 526 6.45 5.15 29.05
N GLY A 527 7.09 4.00 28.84
CA GLY A 527 7.46 3.05 29.89
C GLY A 527 6.31 2.19 30.42
N ALA A 528 5.15 2.16 29.75
CA ALA A 528 3.98 1.43 30.22
C ALA A 528 4.19 -0.09 30.21
N VAL A 529 3.52 -0.77 31.14
CA VAL A 529 3.33 -2.23 31.15
C VAL A 529 1.90 -2.54 30.75
N VAL A 530 1.73 -3.29 29.66
CA VAL A 530 0.45 -3.81 29.19
C VAL A 530 0.38 -5.30 29.52
N SER A 531 -0.44 -5.65 30.51
CA SER A 531 -0.61 -7.02 31.00
C SER A 531 -1.77 -7.70 30.27
N LEU A 532 -1.49 -8.79 29.56
CA LEU A 532 -2.48 -9.63 28.91
C LEU A 532 -2.95 -10.72 29.88
N GLU A 533 -4.26 -10.90 29.97
CA GLU A 533 -4.87 -12.09 30.57
C GLU A 533 -4.59 -13.32 29.69
N ALA A 534 -4.84 -14.53 30.23
CA ALA A 534 -4.78 -15.74 29.42
C ALA A 534 -5.89 -15.70 28.35
N GLY A 535 -5.54 -16.02 27.10
CA GLY A 535 -6.48 -15.97 25.98
C GLY A 535 -5.79 -15.95 24.62
N THR A 536 -6.63 -15.90 23.58
CA THR A 536 -6.20 -15.74 22.19
C THR A 536 -6.71 -14.40 21.67
N TYR A 537 -5.79 -13.52 21.31
CA TYR A 537 -6.04 -12.18 20.79
C TYR A 537 -5.84 -12.21 19.26
N ARG A 538 -6.96 -12.21 18.52
CA ARG A 538 -6.98 -12.29 17.05
C ARG A 538 -6.79 -10.90 16.44
N GLU A 539 -5.55 -10.47 16.33
CA GLU A 539 -5.20 -9.08 16.00
C GLU A 539 -3.95 -8.98 15.13
N ILE A 540 -3.95 -7.98 14.25
CA ILE A 540 -2.73 -7.43 13.67
C ILE A 540 -2.31 -6.26 14.55
N ILE A 541 -1.05 -6.27 14.99
CA ILE A 541 -0.48 -5.19 15.79
C ILE A 541 0.38 -4.32 14.88
N CYS A 542 0.09 -3.02 14.87
CA CYS A 542 0.91 -2.02 14.20
C CYS A 542 1.24 -0.90 15.17
N TYR A 543 2.54 -0.78 15.50
CA TYR A 543 3.04 0.30 16.34
C TYR A 543 4.26 0.94 15.69
N LYS A 544 4.19 2.25 15.47
CA LYS A 544 5.24 3.13 14.93
C LYS A 544 5.55 4.28 15.89
N GLY A 545 4.97 4.25 17.09
CA GLY A 545 5.06 5.31 18.09
C GLY A 545 6.42 5.36 18.78
N GLY A 546 6.72 6.52 19.37
CA GLY A 546 7.98 6.77 20.07
C GLY A 546 8.04 6.31 21.53
N LYS A 547 7.00 5.64 22.05
CA LYS A 547 6.90 5.26 23.47
C LYS A 547 7.37 3.83 23.69
N ASN A 548 8.21 3.62 24.69
CA ASN A 548 8.70 2.30 25.06
C ASN A 548 7.62 1.56 25.85
N VAL A 549 7.40 0.27 25.55
CA VAL A 549 6.33 -0.52 26.16
C VAL A 549 6.82 -1.92 26.52
N THR A 550 6.33 -2.44 27.64
CA THR A 550 6.37 -3.86 27.98
C THR A 550 5.01 -4.49 27.75
N VAL A 551 4.95 -5.55 26.95
CA VAL A 551 3.74 -6.40 26.80
C VAL A 551 4.01 -7.73 27.51
N ALA A 552 3.18 -8.09 28.47
CA ALA A 552 3.40 -9.24 29.33
C ALA A 552 2.14 -10.11 29.45
N GLY A 553 2.24 -11.38 29.06
CA GLY A 553 1.24 -12.39 29.40
C GLY A 553 1.36 -12.89 30.85
N PRO A 554 0.52 -13.85 31.26
CA PRO A 554 0.51 -14.38 32.62
C PRO A 554 1.84 -15.01 33.01
N ALA A 555 2.34 -14.68 34.21
CA ALA A 555 3.57 -15.27 34.75
C ALA A 555 3.41 -16.78 35.03
N GLY A 556 4.53 -17.51 35.02
CA GLY A 556 4.57 -18.94 35.33
C GLY A 556 4.14 -19.87 34.19
N ASN A 557 3.77 -19.32 33.02
CA ASN A 557 3.56 -20.14 31.83
C ASN A 557 4.90 -20.57 31.21
N ALA A 558 4.90 -21.71 30.53
CA ALA A 558 6.04 -22.14 29.74
C ALA A 558 5.97 -21.44 28.38
N ARG A 559 6.93 -20.54 28.12
CA ARG A 559 7.14 -19.84 26.84
C ARG A 559 5.89 -19.20 26.24
N GLY A 560 5.07 -18.59 27.08
CA GLY A 560 3.86 -17.90 26.63
C GLY A 560 2.65 -18.80 26.35
N ALA A 561 2.68 -20.06 26.81
CA ALA A 561 1.52 -20.95 26.71
C ALA A 561 0.28 -20.31 27.37
N GLY A 562 -0.86 -20.39 26.66
CA GLY A 562 -2.15 -19.87 27.14
C GLY A 562 -2.34 -18.36 26.95
N CYS A 563 -1.40 -17.64 26.34
CA CYS A 563 -1.55 -16.22 25.98
C CYS A 563 -0.98 -16.00 24.57
N GLU A 564 -1.84 -15.98 23.55
CA GLU A 564 -1.43 -15.90 22.15
C GLU A 564 -2.00 -14.66 21.46
N ILE A 565 -1.14 -13.88 20.81
CA ILE A 565 -1.51 -12.88 19.81
C ILE A 565 -1.37 -13.55 18.45
N VAL A 566 -2.46 -13.64 17.71
CA VAL A 566 -2.51 -14.32 16.41
C VAL A 566 -2.99 -13.37 15.32
N GLY A 567 -2.16 -13.22 14.28
CA GLY A 567 -2.47 -12.51 13.04
C GLY A 567 -2.53 -13.46 11.85
N ILE A 568 -3.19 -13.06 10.76
CA ILE A 568 -3.06 -13.69 9.44
C ILE A 568 -2.67 -12.60 8.47
N ASN A 569 -1.41 -12.61 8.04
CA ASN A 569 -0.90 -11.62 7.10
C ASN A 569 0.26 -12.22 6.31
N CYS A 570 0.45 -11.78 5.06
CA CYS A 570 1.52 -12.27 4.22
C CYS A 570 1.82 -11.29 3.09
N ASN A 571 2.93 -11.54 2.38
CA ASN A 571 3.36 -10.70 1.26
C ASN A 571 2.34 -10.64 0.10
N ALA A 572 1.49 -11.66 -0.06
CA ALA A 572 0.45 -11.65 -1.09
C ALA A 572 -0.74 -10.75 -0.72
N TYR A 573 -0.95 -10.49 0.57
CA TYR A 573 -2.02 -9.61 1.05
C TYR A 573 -1.51 -8.18 1.14
N ASN A 574 -0.36 -8.00 1.81
CA ASN A 574 0.27 -6.71 2.00
C ASN A 574 1.73 -6.80 1.54
N GLY A 575 1.97 -6.39 0.29
CA GLY A 575 3.28 -6.51 -0.34
C GLY A 575 4.38 -5.69 0.33
N GLY A 576 5.59 -6.22 0.31
CA GLY A 576 6.77 -5.59 0.90
C GLY A 576 6.94 -5.92 2.38
N THR A 577 8.16 -5.78 2.88
CA THR A 577 8.58 -6.22 4.23
C THR A 577 7.86 -5.49 5.36
N HIS A 578 7.34 -4.28 5.12
CA HIS A 578 6.74 -3.45 6.16
C HIS A 578 5.26 -3.75 6.40
N GLY A 579 4.56 -4.35 5.43
CA GLY A 579 3.11 -4.51 5.45
C GLY A 579 2.62 -5.90 5.89
N ARG A 580 3.48 -6.92 5.87
CA ARG A 580 3.07 -8.33 5.98
C ARG A 580 3.23 -8.98 7.37
N ALA A 581 3.79 -8.26 8.34
CA ALA A 581 3.93 -8.76 9.70
C ALA A 581 2.60 -8.85 10.44
N ALA A 582 2.43 -9.88 11.27
CA ALA A 582 1.33 -9.96 12.22
C ALA A 582 1.54 -8.99 13.41
N PHE A 583 2.79 -8.83 13.84
CA PHE A 583 3.19 -7.88 14.87
C PHE A 583 4.32 -6.99 14.35
N TYR A 584 3.97 -5.74 14.00
CA TYR A 584 4.92 -4.74 13.51
C TYR A 584 5.22 -3.71 14.60
N TRP A 585 6.51 -3.49 14.88
CA TRP A 585 6.96 -2.53 15.89
C TRP A 585 8.11 -1.66 15.39
N SER A 586 7.96 -0.33 15.48
CA SER A 586 9.00 0.66 15.21
C SER A 586 8.84 1.93 16.05
N GLY A 587 9.86 2.79 16.06
CA GLY A 587 9.90 4.08 16.75
C GLY A 587 10.47 4.04 18.17
N SER A 588 10.50 2.87 18.81
CA SER A 588 10.78 2.74 20.26
C SER A 588 11.29 1.35 20.65
N ASP A 589 11.76 1.23 21.90
CA ASP A 589 12.15 -0.05 22.48
C ASP A 589 10.92 -0.87 22.87
N LEU A 590 11.04 -2.21 22.77
CA LEU A 590 9.97 -3.16 23.09
C LEU A 590 10.48 -4.23 24.05
N THR A 591 9.66 -4.53 25.06
CA THR A 591 9.86 -5.72 25.91
C THR A 591 8.65 -6.65 25.80
N LEU A 592 8.88 -7.93 25.53
CA LEU A 592 7.87 -8.98 25.48
C LEU A 592 8.14 -10.02 26.57
N LYS A 593 7.10 -10.41 27.32
CA LYS A 593 7.21 -11.44 28.37
C LYS A 593 6.05 -12.43 28.29
N ASN A 594 6.34 -13.72 28.45
CA ASN A 594 5.32 -14.74 28.76
C ASN A 594 4.15 -14.80 27.76
N LEU A 595 4.41 -14.62 26.45
CA LEU A 595 3.36 -14.62 25.42
C LEU A 595 3.80 -15.31 24.13
N THR A 596 2.82 -15.71 23.33
CA THR A 596 3.02 -16.24 21.97
C THR A 596 2.63 -15.18 20.94
N ILE A 597 3.47 -14.96 19.93
CA ILE A 597 3.12 -14.22 18.72
C ILE A 597 3.14 -15.19 17.56
N ARG A 598 2.01 -15.32 16.86
CA ARG A 598 1.86 -16.26 15.74
C ARG A 598 1.32 -15.56 14.50
N ASN A 599 1.98 -15.80 13.37
CA ASN A 599 1.34 -15.60 12.06
C ASN A 599 0.72 -16.92 11.61
N ALA A 600 -0.60 -16.94 11.49
CA ALA A 600 -1.41 -18.10 11.19
C ALA A 600 -1.70 -18.27 9.69
N TYR A 601 -0.97 -17.58 8.82
CA TYR A 601 -1.13 -17.68 7.38
C TYR A 601 -1.10 -19.14 6.88
N ASP A 602 -2.21 -19.56 6.27
CA ASP A 602 -2.35 -20.90 5.72
C ASP A 602 -1.82 -20.95 4.28
N ARG A 603 -0.64 -21.56 4.14
CA ARG A 603 0.00 -21.79 2.83
C ARG A 603 -0.81 -22.70 1.89
N ASN A 604 -1.76 -23.49 2.41
CA ASN A 604 -2.62 -24.32 1.55
C ASN A 604 -3.63 -23.49 0.75
N ILE A 605 -3.91 -22.25 1.19
CA ILE A 605 -4.91 -21.37 0.58
C ILE A 605 -4.25 -20.34 -0.34
N GLY A 606 -3.10 -19.79 0.05
CA GLY A 606 -2.42 -18.71 -0.70
C GLY A 606 -1.06 -19.06 -1.29
N GLY A 607 -0.59 -20.30 -1.16
CA GLY A 607 0.75 -20.71 -1.58
C GLY A 607 1.87 -20.25 -0.64
N THR A 608 3.12 -20.50 -1.03
CA THR A 608 4.32 -20.03 -0.32
C THR A 608 4.41 -18.51 -0.38
N ALA A 609 4.33 -17.85 0.77
CA ALA A 609 4.52 -16.41 0.89
C ALA A 609 5.22 -16.11 2.22
N GLN A 610 6.06 -15.07 2.21
CA GLN A 610 6.67 -14.52 3.41
C GLN A 610 5.58 -14.01 4.36
N SER A 611 5.69 -14.36 5.64
CA SER A 611 4.66 -14.08 6.65
C SER A 611 5.27 -13.98 8.05
N GLU A 612 5.82 -12.81 8.39
CA GLU A 612 6.44 -12.51 9.67
C GLU A 612 5.41 -12.63 10.80
N ALA A 613 5.75 -13.35 11.87
CA ALA A 613 5.07 -13.25 13.15
C ALA A 613 5.44 -11.93 13.84
N LEU A 614 6.74 -11.61 13.86
CA LEU A 614 7.27 -10.37 14.42
C LEU A 614 8.17 -9.66 13.41
N PHE A 615 7.95 -8.36 13.23
CA PHE A 615 8.93 -7.46 12.65
C PHE A 615 9.24 -6.32 13.63
N PHE A 616 10.44 -6.36 14.21
CA PHE A 616 11.02 -5.23 14.95
C PHE A 616 11.87 -4.38 14.00
N ALA A 617 11.27 -3.29 13.52
CA ALA A 617 11.76 -2.45 12.43
C ALA A 617 12.43 -1.16 12.93
N ASN A 618 13.37 -1.28 13.87
CA ASN A 618 14.12 -0.16 14.39
C ASN A 618 15.60 -0.17 14.01
N GLY A 619 16.12 0.94 13.48
CA GLY A 619 17.54 1.10 13.18
C GLY A 619 18.45 1.08 14.42
N ALA A 620 19.73 1.42 14.22
CA ALA A 620 20.74 1.43 15.28
C ALA A 620 20.27 2.19 16.54
N GLY A 621 20.52 1.61 17.72
CA GLY A 621 20.27 2.23 19.02
C GLY A 621 18.94 1.86 19.70
N LYS A 622 18.04 1.14 19.03
CA LYS A 622 16.80 0.61 19.62
C LYS A 622 16.91 -0.86 19.98
N LYS A 623 16.12 -1.26 20.98
CA LYS A 623 16.26 -2.53 21.67
C LYS A 623 14.95 -3.32 21.73
N LEU A 624 15.03 -4.60 21.41
CA LEU A 624 13.99 -5.59 21.66
C LEU A 624 14.49 -6.61 22.69
N ALA A 625 13.75 -6.78 23.78
CA ALA A 625 13.93 -7.90 24.70
C ALA A 625 12.69 -8.81 24.69
N ALA A 626 12.87 -10.11 24.48
CA ALA A 626 11.82 -11.11 24.58
C ALA A 626 12.24 -12.19 25.57
N TYR A 627 11.40 -12.43 26.59
CA TYR A 627 11.65 -13.40 27.64
C TYR A 627 10.51 -14.40 27.75
N ASN A 628 10.84 -15.70 27.71
CA ASN A 628 9.85 -16.75 27.91
C ASN A 628 8.67 -16.59 26.91
N CYS A 629 8.99 -16.34 25.64
CA CYS A 629 8.02 -16.09 24.57
C CYS A 629 8.07 -17.19 23.50
N SER A 630 7.00 -17.31 22.72
CA SER A 630 6.96 -18.13 21.51
C SER A 630 6.74 -17.28 20.28
N PHE A 631 7.47 -17.56 19.19
CA PHE A 631 7.30 -16.93 17.88
C PHE A 631 7.07 -18.02 16.85
N LYS A 632 5.89 -17.99 16.22
CA LYS A 632 5.42 -19.10 15.38
C LYS A 632 5.01 -18.62 14.00
N GLY A 633 5.55 -19.26 12.98
CA GLY A 633 5.24 -18.99 11.59
C GLY A 633 5.85 -20.05 10.68
N PHE A 634 6.04 -19.67 9.43
CA PHE A 634 6.72 -20.50 8.43
C PHE A 634 7.89 -19.69 7.86
N GLN A 635 7.74 -19.18 6.64
CA GLN A 635 8.74 -18.34 6.00
C GLN A 635 8.80 -16.95 6.66
N ASP A 636 10.02 -16.47 6.91
CA ASP A 636 10.30 -15.13 7.46
C ASP A 636 9.72 -14.91 8.88
N THR A 637 9.57 -15.94 9.72
CA THR A 637 8.86 -15.83 11.03
C THR A 637 9.29 -14.63 11.90
N ILE A 638 10.58 -14.35 12.03
CA ILE A 638 11.12 -13.19 12.76
C ILE A 638 11.97 -12.35 11.82
N GLN A 639 11.61 -11.07 11.69
CA GLN A 639 12.45 -10.03 11.11
C GLN A 639 12.91 -9.05 12.19
N THR A 640 14.22 -8.80 12.27
CA THR A 640 14.77 -7.86 13.27
C THR A 640 15.79 -6.89 12.71
N THR A 641 15.84 -5.70 13.31
CA THR A 641 16.89 -4.70 13.14
C THR A 641 17.36 -4.18 14.52
N GLY A 642 18.44 -3.41 14.60
CA GLY A 642 18.95 -2.90 15.89
C GLY A 642 19.49 -4.00 16.81
N LYS A 643 19.30 -3.87 18.14
CA LYS A 643 19.77 -4.85 19.14
C LYS A 643 18.61 -5.68 19.70
N ASN A 644 18.73 -7.00 19.63
CA ASN A 644 17.66 -7.92 19.98
C ASN A 644 18.18 -9.00 20.91
N TRP A 645 17.43 -9.30 21.97
CA TRP A 645 17.72 -10.38 22.88
C TRP A 645 16.48 -11.23 23.13
N PHE A 646 16.57 -12.51 22.78
CA PHE A 646 15.57 -13.53 23.01
C PHE A 646 16.13 -14.50 24.04
N TYR A 647 15.48 -14.63 25.19
CA TYR A 647 15.91 -15.51 26.27
C TYR A 647 14.81 -16.51 26.63
N ASP A 648 15.17 -17.80 26.65
CA ASP A 648 14.24 -18.90 26.93
C ASP A 648 12.99 -18.85 26.03
N CYS A 649 13.19 -18.57 24.76
CA CYS A 649 12.11 -18.47 23.78
C CYS A 649 11.98 -19.74 22.94
N HIS A 650 10.80 -19.94 22.37
CA HIS A 650 10.54 -20.93 21.32
C HIS A 650 10.39 -20.20 19.99
N ILE A 651 11.13 -20.62 18.97
CA ILE A 651 11.03 -20.06 17.62
C ILE A 651 10.86 -21.22 16.63
N GLU A 652 9.79 -21.18 15.82
CA GLU A 652 9.56 -22.16 14.77
C GLU A 652 9.31 -21.50 13.42
N GLY A 653 9.82 -22.12 12.37
CA GLY A 653 9.62 -21.70 10.99
C GLY A 653 10.39 -22.61 10.04
N ASP A 654 10.44 -22.27 8.75
CA ASP A 654 11.12 -23.10 7.75
C ASP A 654 12.16 -22.32 6.92
N THR A 655 11.74 -21.48 5.99
CA THR A 655 12.59 -20.73 5.08
C THR A 655 12.92 -19.37 5.69
N ASP A 656 14.20 -19.09 5.90
CA ASP A 656 14.74 -17.80 6.34
C ASP A 656 14.04 -17.26 7.60
N PHE A 657 13.63 -18.15 8.50
CA PHE A 657 12.64 -17.80 9.53
C PHE A 657 13.20 -16.90 10.65
N ILE A 658 14.51 -16.67 10.69
CA ILE A 658 15.15 -15.62 11.47
C ILE A 658 16.02 -14.78 10.53
N TRP A 659 15.62 -13.54 10.24
CA TRP A 659 16.28 -12.74 9.23
C TRP A 659 16.27 -11.24 9.52
N GLY A 660 17.00 -10.48 8.70
CA GLY A 660 16.97 -9.02 8.69
C GLY A 660 18.32 -8.39 9.00
N TYR A 661 18.30 -7.16 9.52
CA TYR A 661 19.43 -6.23 9.58
C TYR A 661 19.87 -5.88 11.00
N ALA A 662 19.69 -6.81 11.95
CA ALA A 662 20.11 -6.59 13.32
C ALA A 662 21.62 -6.33 13.40
N ASP A 663 22.01 -5.35 14.22
CA ASP A 663 23.40 -5.23 14.68
C ASP A 663 23.74 -6.52 15.45
N VAL A 664 22.87 -6.88 16.39
CA VAL A 664 22.98 -8.13 17.12
C VAL A 664 21.60 -8.67 17.43
N ALA A 665 21.37 -9.94 17.12
CA ALA A 665 20.21 -10.69 17.55
C ALA A 665 20.70 -11.93 18.30
N LEU A 666 20.68 -11.85 19.63
CA LEU A 666 21.11 -12.94 20.51
C LEU A 666 19.90 -13.79 20.91
N PHE A 667 19.96 -15.07 20.58
CA PHE A 667 19.06 -16.10 21.07
C PHE A 667 19.81 -16.91 22.12
N GLU A 668 19.40 -16.80 23.37
CA GLU A 668 20.06 -17.42 24.52
C GLU A 668 19.11 -18.43 25.17
N LYS A 669 19.53 -19.71 25.23
CA LYS A 669 18.72 -20.81 25.79
C LYS A 669 17.35 -20.96 25.11
N CYS A 670 17.28 -20.66 23.81
CA CYS A 670 16.06 -20.82 23.04
C CYS A 670 15.95 -22.24 22.44
N ASP A 671 14.72 -22.65 22.17
CA ASP A 671 14.44 -23.80 21.31
C ASP A 671 14.10 -23.29 19.91
N ILE A 672 14.83 -23.80 18.93
CA ILE A 672 14.71 -23.43 17.51
C ILE A 672 14.18 -24.65 16.75
N VAL A 673 13.02 -24.55 16.11
CA VAL A 673 12.38 -25.67 15.41
C VAL A 673 12.28 -25.39 13.92
N MET A 674 12.98 -26.19 13.12
CA MET A 674 12.88 -26.18 11.66
C MET A 674 11.69 -27.04 11.23
N LEU A 675 10.64 -26.40 10.76
CA LEU A 675 9.41 -27.04 10.28
C LEU A 675 9.58 -27.64 8.89
N ASP A 676 8.68 -28.56 8.53
CA ASP A 676 8.67 -29.17 7.20
C ASP A 676 8.14 -28.22 6.13
N THR A 677 8.90 -28.08 5.05
CA THR A 677 8.54 -27.39 3.81
C THR A 677 7.68 -28.26 2.88
N SER A 678 7.32 -29.50 3.23
CA SER A 678 6.58 -30.43 2.35
C SER A 678 5.19 -29.95 1.94
N LYS A 679 4.65 -28.92 2.58
CA LYS A 679 3.41 -28.24 2.18
C LYS A 679 3.62 -27.16 1.12
N ASP A 680 4.86 -26.89 0.74
CA ASP A 680 5.20 -25.99 -0.36
C ASP A 680 4.94 -26.72 -1.68
N ALA A 681 4.07 -26.16 -2.53
CA ALA A 681 3.70 -26.75 -3.81
C ALA A 681 4.84 -26.75 -4.86
N VAL A 682 6.11 -26.69 -4.46
CA VAL A 682 7.29 -26.67 -5.34
C VAL A 682 8.38 -27.58 -4.76
N PRO A 683 9.03 -28.45 -5.57
CA PRO A 683 10.02 -29.37 -5.05
C PRO A 683 11.35 -28.64 -4.79
N ALA A 684 11.57 -28.22 -3.55
CA ALA A 684 12.90 -28.16 -2.89
C ALA A 684 12.69 -28.01 -1.38
N SER A 685 12.80 -29.14 -0.66
CA SER A 685 12.51 -29.24 0.75
C SER A 685 13.64 -28.66 1.61
N ALA A 686 13.72 -27.33 1.75
CA ALA A 686 14.86 -26.66 2.37
C ALA A 686 14.46 -25.68 3.48
N SER A 687 14.92 -25.94 4.70
CA SER A 687 14.79 -25.06 5.85
C SER A 687 16.09 -24.34 6.16
N TYR A 688 16.01 -23.04 6.42
CA TYR A 688 17.13 -22.16 6.75
C TYR A 688 16.82 -21.38 8.02
N VAL A 689 17.64 -21.52 9.06
CA VAL A 689 17.46 -20.69 10.28
C VAL A 689 17.69 -19.23 9.97
N PHE A 690 18.84 -18.91 9.33
CA PHE A 690 19.26 -17.54 9.13
C PHE A 690 19.31 -17.11 7.66
N GLU A 691 18.77 -15.91 7.39
CA GLU A 691 19.16 -15.05 6.25
C GLU A 691 19.57 -13.68 6.78
N THR A 692 20.83 -13.54 7.18
CA THR A 692 21.33 -12.35 7.88
C THR A 692 21.78 -11.27 6.91
N ARG A 693 21.52 -9.98 7.20
CA ARG A 693 21.99 -8.82 6.42
C ARG A 693 22.71 -7.83 7.33
N VAL A 694 23.78 -8.30 7.96
CA VAL A 694 24.43 -7.62 9.11
C VAL A 694 25.45 -6.60 8.65
N GLY A 695 25.39 -5.40 9.24
CA GLY A 695 26.35 -4.32 9.02
C GLY A 695 26.29 -3.78 7.60
N SER A 696 27.33 -3.09 7.15
CA SER A 696 27.56 -2.78 5.73
C SER A 696 29.03 -2.95 5.43
N LEU A 697 29.40 -3.49 4.26
CA LEU A 697 30.80 -3.62 3.83
C LEU A 697 31.54 -2.27 3.72
N SER A 698 30.80 -1.16 3.74
CA SER A 698 31.35 0.20 3.82
C SER A 698 31.77 0.61 5.25
N SER A 699 31.38 -0.13 6.27
CA SER A 699 31.72 0.12 7.68
C SER A 699 32.77 -0.89 8.15
N ALA A 700 33.89 -0.39 8.70
CA ALA A 700 34.90 -1.26 9.29
C ALA A 700 34.44 -1.95 10.58
N LEU A 701 33.37 -1.45 11.22
CA LEU A 701 32.81 -2.05 12.43
C LEU A 701 31.76 -3.09 12.03
N VAL A 702 32.00 -4.34 12.42
CA VAL A 702 31.14 -5.49 12.18
C VAL A 702 30.52 -5.94 13.50
N PRO A 703 29.20 -5.72 13.67
CA PRO A 703 28.46 -6.26 14.79
C PRO A 703 28.48 -7.80 14.86
N LYS A 704 28.08 -8.38 15.99
CA LYS A 704 28.09 -9.86 16.14
C LYS A 704 27.08 -10.54 15.22
N GLY A 705 26.06 -9.83 14.75
CA GLY A 705 25.01 -10.37 13.89
C GLY A 705 24.08 -11.32 14.65
N TYR A 706 23.71 -12.43 14.03
CA TYR A 706 22.77 -13.38 14.62
C TYR A 706 23.52 -14.48 15.38
N VAL A 707 23.18 -14.70 16.64
CA VAL A 707 23.91 -15.62 17.51
C VAL A 707 22.95 -16.55 18.24
N LEU A 708 23.12 -17.87 18.05
CA LEU A 708 22.56 -18.88 18.96
C LEU A 708 23.58 -19.15 20.07
N LEU A 709 23.17 -19.00 21.33
CA LEU A 709 23.99 -19.28 22.50
C LEU A 709 23.26 -20.25 23.43
N ASN A 710 23.84 -21.44 23.61
CA ASN A 710 23.28 -22.50 24.48
C ASN A 710 21.84 -22.90 24.08
N CYS A 711 21.53 -22.88 22.78
CA CYS A 711 20.20 -23.21 22.27
C CYS A 711 20.04 -24.72 22.02
N THR A 712 18.80 -25.14 21.81
CA THR A 712 18.50 -26.39 21.13
C THR A 712 17.97 -26.09 19.72
N VAL A 713 18.31 -26.95 18.76
CA VAL A 713 17.79 -26.90 17.39
C VAL A 713 17.17 -28.25 17.07
N GLN A 714 15.92 -28.26 16.64
CA GLN A 714 15.22 -29.46 16.19
C GLN A 714 14.95 -29.37 14.68
N ALA A 715 15.58 -30.23 13.91
CA ALA A 715 15.24 -30.46 12.50
C ALA A 715 14.05 -31.43 12.44
N ALA A 716 12.82 -30.89 12.39
CA ALA A 716 11.59 -31.68 12.55
C ALA A 716 11.22 -32.52 11.30
N HIS A 717 11.93 -32.34 10.18
CA HIS A 717 11.67 -33.04 8.93
C HIS A 717 12.94 -33.58 8.27
N GLY A 718 12.79 -34.60 7.41
CA GLY A 718 13.91 -35.28 6.74
C GLY A 718 14.50 -34.56 5.52
N GLY A 719 14.10 -33.30 5.27
CA GLY A 719 14.58 -32.50 4.15
C GLY A 719 15.98 -31.90 4.33
N GLY A 720 16.33 -30.97 3.45
CA GLY A 720 17.53 -30.14 3.60
C GLY A 720 17.35 -29.14 4.73
N ASN A 721 18.21 -29.21 5.75
CA ASN A 721 18.19 -28.28 6.88
C ASN A 721 19.57 -27.63 6.99
N TRP A 722 19.62 -26.29 7.00
CA TRP A 722 20.85 -25.52 7.14
C TRP A 722 20.71 -24.46 8.23
N PHE A 723 21.82 -24.08 8.85
CA PHE A 723 21.83 -22.94 9.77
C PHE A 723 21.61 -21.61 9.05
N GLY A 724 21.83 -21.53 7.75
CA GLY A 724 21.48 -20.34 6.99
C GLY A 724 22.02 -20.31 5.57
N ARG A 725 21.67 -19.23 4.89
CA ARG A 725 22.10 -18.87 3.53
C ARG A 725 22.24 -17.35 3.40
N ARG A 726 22.95 -16.87 2.37
CA ARG A 726 22.87 -15.46 1.94
C ARG A 726 21.58 -15.24 1.15
N ALA A 727 21.12 -13.98 1.13
CA ALA A 727 20.08 -13.52 0.22
C ALA A 727 20.44 -13.83 -1.24
N THR A 728 19.44 -14.22 -2.04
CA THR A 728 19.62 -14.48 -3.48
C THR A 728 19.98 -13.19 -4.22
N ALA A 729 20.75 -13.29 -5.32
CA ALA A 729 21.21 -12.12 -6.11
C ALA A 729 20.09 -11.21 -6.66
N LYS A 730 18.83 -11.67 -6.69
CA LYS A 730 17.65 -10.87 -7.04
C LYS A 730 17.19 -9.93 -5.90
N ASP A 731 17.53 -10.29 -4.66
CA ASP A 731 17.08 -9.66 -3.41
C ASP A 731 18.24 -9.08 -2.58
N ALA A 732 19.49 -9.30 -3.03
CA ALA A 732 20.70 -8.84 -2.37
C ALA A 732 21.00 -7.38 -2.73
N ASP A 733 20.85 -6.49 -1.76
CA ASP A 733 21.78 -5.39 -1.59
C ASP A 733 23.12 -6.06 -1.20
N THR A 734 24.11 -6.04 -2.10
CA THR A 734 25.28 -6.94 -2.02
C THR A 734 26.27 -6.59 -0.90
N ASP A 735 26.01 -5.54 -0.14
CA ASP A 735 26.99 -4.88 0.72
C ASP A 735 26.86 -5.25 2.21
N TYR A 736 26.63 -6.53 2.54
CA TYR A 736 26.52 -7.00 3.94
C TYR A 736 27.58 -8.05 4.32
N TYR A 737 27.86 -8.16 5.63
CA TYR A 737 28.79 -9.15 6.17
C TYR A 737 28.19 -10.55 6.36
N ASP A 738 26.86 -10.67 6.24
CA ASP A 738 26.11 -11.92 6.42
C ASP A 738 26.55 -12.73 7.66
N GLN A 739 26.68 -12.06 8.81
CA GLN A 739 27.33 -12.63 9.99
C GLN A 739 26.37 -13.43 10.89
N ALA A 740 26.72 -14.70 11.13
CA ALA A 740 26.01 -15.58 12.06
C ALA A 740 26.96 -16.49 12.86
N ALA A 741 26.58 -16.84 14.10
CA ALA A 741 27.32 -17.75 14.96
C ALA A 741 26.40 -18.75 15.70
N VAL A 742 26.80 -20.01 15.75
CA VAL A 742 26.12 -21.07 16.53
C VAL A 742 27.06 -21.56 17.62
N VAL A 743 26.75 -21.25 18.88
CA VAL A 743 27.63 -21.44 20.05
C VAL A 743 26.97 -22.32 21.09
N ASN A 744 27.60 -23.45 21.42
CA ASN A 744 27.15 -24.42 22.43
C ASN A 744 25.72 -24.94 22.18
N THR A 745 25.31 -25.03 20.92
CA THR A 745 23.96 -25.46 20.54
C THR A 745 23.89 -26.97 20.35
N THR A 746 22.82 -27.59 20.81
CA THR A 746 22.55 -29.02 20.58
C THR A 746 21.50 -29.19 19.48
N VAL A 747 21.83 -29.98 18.47
CA VAL A 747 20.93 -30.31 17.35
C VAL A 747 20.31 -31.69 17.56
N THR A 748 19.01 -31.80 17.33
CA THR A 748 18.29 -33.07 17.18
C THR A 748 17.72 -33.16 15.76
N GLY A 749 17.77 -34.35 15.14
CA GLY A 749 17.50 -34.52 13.71
C GLY A 749 18.75 -34.36 12.83
N THR A 750 18.57 -34.06 11.54
CA THR A 750 19.68 -33.95 10.56
C THR A 750 19.78 -32.55 9.99
N VAL A 751 20.88 -31.86 10.32
CA VAL A 751 21.37 -30.66 9.62
C VAL A 751 22.41 -31.09 8.60
N GLN A 752 22.38 -30.48 7.41
CA GLN A 752 23.17 -30.88 6.24
C GLN A 752 24.67 -30.65 6.44
N ALA A 753 25.47 -31.35 5.66
CA ALA A 753 26.91 -31.10 5.52
C ALA A 753 27.19 -30.67 4.07
N PRO A 754 27.62 -29.41 3.83
CA PRO A 754 27.98 -28.39 4.82
C PRO A 754 26.80 -27.82 5.61
N LEU A 755 27.07 -27.36 6.84
CA LEU A 755 26.06 -26.84 7.79
C LEU A 755 25.35 -25.57 7.31
N TRP A 756 25.98 -24.85 6.39
CA TRP A 756 25.50 -23.63 5.78
C TRP A 756 25.32 -23.88 4.28
N SER A 757 24.34 -23.21 3.67
CA SER A 757 24.00 -23.45 2.26
C SER A 757 25.16 -23.09 1.32
N VAL A 758 25.33 -23.89 0.26
CA VAL A 758 26.26 -23.64 -0.85
C VAL A 758 25.61 -22.76 -1.91
N GLY A 759 26.39 -21.96 -2.63
CA GLY A 759 25.98 -21.16 -3.79
C GLY A 759 25.44 -19.77 -3.46
N ASN A 760 25.23 -19.50 -2.17
CA ASN A 760 24.83 -18.20 -1.62
C ASN A 760 25.66 -17.93 -0.35
N GLU A 761 26.98 -17.89 -0.48
CA GLU A 761 27.92 -17.70 0.63
C GLU A 761 28.12 -16.20 1.00
N PRO A 762 28.57 -15.89 2.24
CA PRO A 762 28.99 -14.54 2.63
C PRO A 762 30.10 -14.01 1.72
N GLU A 763 29.99 -12.74 1.32
CA GLU A 763 30.97 -12.11 0.45
C GLU A 763 32.28 -11.81 1.19
N TYR A 764 32.15 -11.26 2.40
CA TYR A 764 33.28 -10.96 3.26
C TYR A 764 33.47 -12.02 4.35
N ARG A 765 34.73 -12.33 4.64
CA ARG A 765 35.15 -13.23 5.71
C ARG A 765 36.47 -12.77 6.31
N ALA A 766 36.64 -12.97 7.62
CA ALA A 766 37.88 -12.65 8.32
C ALA A 766 38.37 -13.85 9.16
N PRO A 767 39.06 -14.83 8.54
CA PRO A 767 39.73 -15.89 9.28
C PRO A 767 40.99 -15.36 9.99
N ASP A 768 41.30 -15.92 11.16
CA ASP A 768 42.59 -15.75 11.83
C ASP A 768 43.69 -16.60 11.16
N ALA A 769 44.93 -16.48 11.63
CA ALA A 769 46.08 -17.21 11.08
C ALA A 769 45.97 -18.74 11.19
N ALA A 770 45.12 -19.25 12.10
CA ALA A 770 44.84 -20.67 12.28
C ALA A 770 43.59 -21.12 11.50
N GLY A 771 42.93 -20.21 10.78
CA GLY A 771 41.71 -20.49 10.01
C GLY A 771 40.41 -20.42 10.82
N ASN A 772 40.43 -20.00 12.08
CA ASN A 772 39.21 -19.76 12.85
C ASN A 772 38.56 -18.45 12.38
N MET A 773 37.24 -18.39 12.41
CA MET A 773 36.49 -17.32 11.78
C MET A 773 36.12 -16.22 12.79
N ASN A 774 36.56 -14.97 12.55
CA ASN A 774 36.13 -13.80 13.33
C ASN A 774 34.84 -13.19 12.73
N VAL A 775 34.80 -12.98 11.41
CA VAL A 775 33.65 -12.44 10.65
C VAL A 775 33.18 -13.47 9.62
N GLY A 776 31.86 -13.58 9.46
CA GLY A 776 31.21 -14.60 8.64
C GLY A 776 30.58 -15.72 9.47
N TRP A 777 30.18 -16.80 8.80
CA TRP A 777 29.50 -17.94 9.39
C TRP A 777 30.42 -18.85 10.20
N LYS A 778 30.02 -19.16 11.44
CA LYS A 778 30.89 -19.87 12.38
C LYS A 778 30.16 -20.67 13.44
N THR A 779 30.86 -21.65 13.99
CA THR A 779 30.36 -22.51 15.07
C THR A 779 31.37 -22.64 16.21
N TYR A 780 30.89 -22.89 17.43
CA TYR A 780 31.72 -23.22 18.59
C TYR A 780 31.02 -24.25 19.47
N GLY A 781 31.74 -25.32 19.82
CA GLY A 781 31.17 -26.40 20.64
C GLY A 781 29.88 -26.98 20.04
N GLY A 782 28.98 -27.42 20.92
CA GLY A 782 27.70 -28.01 20.52
C GLY A 782 27.77 -29.50 20.20
N SER A 783 26.61 -30.08 19.87
CA SER A 783 26.49 -31.51 19.55
C SER A 783 25.33 -31.77 18.58
N GLY A 784 25.28 -32.98 17.99
CA GLY A 784 24.23 -33.35 17.03
C GLY A 784 24.48 -32.90 15.59
N PHE A 785 25.62 -32.28 15.31
CA PHE A 785 26.09 -31.93 13.98
C PHE A 785 27.61 -32.06 13.89
N ARG A 786 28.17 -32.11 12.68
CA ARG A 786 29.64 -32.07 12.47
C ARG A 786 30.05 -30.65 12.14
N ALA A 787 31.03 -30.12 12.87
CA ALA A 787 31.62 -28.81 12.60
C ALA A 787 32.05 -28.69 11.13
N PRO A 788 31.96 -27.50 10.52
CA PRO A 788 32.30 -27.30 9.12
C PRO A 788 33.78 -27.59 8.91
N ALA A 789 34.10 -28.66 8.18
CA ALA A 789 35.47 -29.02 7.80
C ALA A 789 35.61 -28.91 6.28
N GLY A 790 36.62 -28.17 5.82
CA GLY A 790 36.96 -28.07 4.39
C GLY A 790 36.06 -27.16 3.55
N VAL A 791 35.21 -26.33 4.15
CA VAL A 791 34.45 -25.29 3.43
C VAL A 791 35.15 -23.93 3.49
N PRO A 792 35.33 -23.22 2.36
CA PRO A 792 36.11 -21.97 2.33
C PRO A 792 35.39 -20.73 2.87
N TYR A 793 34.09 -20.83 3.17
CA TYR A 793 33.20 -19.71 3.51
C TYR A 793 32.61 -19.77 4.92
N ALA A 794 32.91 -20.82 5.70
CA ALA A 794 32.46 -20.97 7.08
C ALA A 794 33.56 -21.64 7.92
N GLY A 795 33.56 -21.42 9.23
CA GLY A 795 34.62 -21.97 10.10
C GLY A 795 34.21 -22.18 11.56
N THR A 796 35.21 -22.29 12.42
CA THR A 796 35.05 -22.42 13.88
C THR A 796 35.48 -21.16 14.60
N ILE A 797 34.97 -20.92 15.81
CA ILE A 797 35.51 -19.94 16.75
C ILE A 797 36.63 -20.62 17.54
N SER A 798 37.72 -19.91 17.87
CA SER A 798 38.77 -20.44 18.75
C SER A 798 38.40 -20.31 20.22
N ASP A 799 38.98 -21.13 21.11
CA ASP A 799 38.72 -21.05 22.55
C ASP A 799 39.00 -19.66 23.14
N ALA A 800 40.06 -19.00 22.66
CA ALA A 800 40.43 -17.65 23.09
C ALA A 800 39.37 -16.61 22.67
N VAL A 801 38.89 -16.68 21.41
CA VAL A 801 37.83 -15.80 20.93
C VAL A 801 36.51 -16.10 21.66
N TYR A 802 36.17 -17.37 21.88
CA TYR A 802 34.97 -17.73 22.65
C TYR A 802 35.01 -17.08 24.04
N ALA A 803 36.09 -17.28 24.80
CA ALA A 803 36.22 -16.74 26.15
C ALA A 803 36.12 -15.21 26.19
N ALA A 804 36.71 -14.51 25.21
CA ALA A 804 36.76 -13.05 25.16
C ALA A 804 35.49 -12.41 24.54
N GLU A 805 34.74 -13.13 23.72
CA GLU A 805 33.75 -12.51 22.82
C GLU A 805 32.36 -13.15 22.82
N TYR A 806 32.26 -14.43 23.17
CA TYR A 806 31.01 -15.21 23.13
C TYR A 806 30.66 -15.88 24.47
N GLY A 807 31.52 -15.75 25.49
CA GLY A 807 31.35 -16.43 26.77
C GLY A 807 30.15 -15.97 27.60
N ASN A 808 29.57 -14.80 27.30
CA ASN A 808 28.33 -14.34 27.92
C ASN A 808 27.60 -13.30 27.03
N ARG A 809 26.34 -13.02 27.38
CA ARG A 809 25.49 -12.07 26.65
C ARG A 809 26.07 -10.66 26.57
N ASN A 810 26.71 -10.16 27.64
CA ASN A 810 27.21 -8.79 27.66
C ASN A 810 28.36 -8.62 26.65
N LEU A 811 29.21 -9.63 26.47
CA LEU A 811 30.25 -9.62 25.43
C LEU A 811 29.65 -9.63 24.03
N ILE A 812 28.66 -10.51 23.78
CA ILE A 812 28.01 -10.62 22.47
C ILE A 812 27.27 -9.34 22.10
N MET A 813 26.55 -8.75 23.05
CA MET A 813 25.72 -7.57 22.80
C MET A 813 26.53 -6.29 22.65
N ASN A 814 27.71 -6.20 23.24
CA ASN A 814 28.42 -4.93 23.41
C ASN A 814 29.80 -4.87 22.76
N ARG A 815 30.23 -5.89 22.02
CA ARG A 815 31.52 -5.89 21.31
C ARG A 815 31.33 -6.09 19.81
N VAL A 816 32.15 -5.42 19.02
CA VAL A 816 32.15 -5.47 17.55
C VAL A 816 33.55 -5.80 17.04
N PHE A 817 33.65 -6.42 15.86
CA PHE A 817 34.92 -6.63 15.19
C PHE A 817 35.27 -5.39 14.37
N ASN A 818 36.53 -4.96 14.38
CA ASN A 818 36.99 -3.88 13.51
C ASN A 818 37.89 -4.46 12.42
N THR A 819 37.45 -4.38 11.15
CA THR A 819 38.17 -4.96 10.01
C THR A 819 39.49 -4.27 9.68
N ASP A 820 39.65 -2.99 10.05
CA ASP A 820 40.88 -2.25 9.81
C ASP A 820 41.99 -2.68 10.77
N THR A 821 41.61 -2.98 12.02
CA THR A 821 42.56 -3.40 13.07
C THR A 821 42.70 -4.92 13.19
N GLY A 822 41.73 -5.68 12.66
CA GLY A 822 41.66 -7.13 12.81
C GLY A 822 41.34 -7.60 14.23
N ALA A 823 40.74 -6.74 15.07
CA ALA A 823 40.51 -7.01 16.49
C ALA A 823 39.09 -6.65 16.93
N TYR A 824 38.64 -7.28 18.03
CA TYR A 824 37.37 -6.94 18.67
C TYR A 824 37.54 -5.78 19.66
N GLY A 825 36.58 -4.85 19.62
CA GLY A 825 36.50 -3.68 20.50
C GLY A 825 35.10 -3.43 21.03
N PRO A 826 34.91 -2.43 21.90
CA PRO A 826 33.59 -2.03 22.37
C PRO A 826 32.71 -1.52 21.23
N SER A 827 31.40 -1.75 21.35
CA SER A 827 30.36 -1.14 20.51
C SER A 827 30.05 0.27 21.01
N ASP A 828 29.76 1.19 20.09
CA ASP A 828 29.32 2.55 20.44
C ASP A 828 27.92 2.61 21.08
N SER A 829 27.15 1.51 20.98
CA SER A 829 25.82 1.38 21.57
C SER A 829 25.85 0.33 22.67
N LEU A 830 26.04 0.71 23.93
CA LEU A 830 26.07 -0.26 25.03
C LEU A 830 24.65 -0.59 25.52
N TRP A 831 24.43 -1.86 25.85
CA TRP A 831 23.23 -2.37 26.48
C TRP A 831 23.60 -3.36 27.58
N ASN A 832 23.33 -2.98 28.84
CA ASN A 832 23.48 -3.87 29.97
C ASN A 832 22.19 -4.71 30.14
N LEU A 833 22.32 -6.03 30.06
CA LEU A 833 21.22 -7.01 30.21
C LEU A 833 21.20 -7.68 31.60
N ASP A 834 21.69 -6.96 32.61
CA ASP A 834 21.77 -7.41 34.00
C ASP A 834 20.38 -7.67 34.67
N PRO A 835 20.35 -8.37 35.83
CA PRO A 835 19.19 -9.11 36.36
C PRO A 835 17.88 -8.34 36.59
N ALA A 836 17.88 -7.00 36.57
CA ALA A 836 16.69 -6.19 36.88
C ALA A 836 15.54 -6.33 35.86
N ILE A 837 15.78 -6.94 34.69
CA ILE A 837 14.71 -7.31 33.76
C ILE A 837 13.86 -8.50 34.32
N PHE A 838 14.37 -9.20 35.36
CA PHE A 838 13.88 -10.49 35.88
C PHE A 838 13.39 -10.49 37.34
N GLU A 839 13.50 -9.38 38.08
CA GLU A 839 12.84 -9.24 39.39
C GLU A 839 11.40 -8.73 39.26
#